data_AF-A0A8C7CNZ0-F1
#
_entry.id   AF-A0A8C7CNZ0-F1
#
_cell.length_a   1.000
_cell.length_b   1.000
_cell.length_c   1.000
_cell.angle_alpha   90.00
_cell.angle_beta   90.00
_cell.angle_gamma   90.00
#
_symmetry.space_group_name_H-M   'P 1'
#
loop_
_entity.id
_entity.type
_entity.pdbx_description
1 polymer ?
#
loop_
_entity_poly.entity_id
_entity_poly.type
_entity_poly.pdbx_seq_one_letter_code
_entity_poly.pdbx_strand_id
1 'polypeptide(L)'
;WYIGHIPHPLGPYCLLNLSADDIVVACGGFVKSDVEINYSLIEIKVYTKQGSLKYQTDCAPINGYFMIPLYDKGDFVLKIEPPLGWSFEPSSVDLYVDGVNDICTKEQDINFVFTGFSVSGTVLSKGQLLGPAGVEISLTREGTGEKLQTVLTQPGGKYTFSKVLPGSYDIIASHPSWTLDATSVRVSSANAVAAEHLVVGGYDVSGEVRSDGEPMKKVTFLLYSATVKKEDVSGCDTAPVDGAESGDDSLVYQCSALSQEDGIFSFPSLASGDYTVIPFYRGERITFDVAPSRMDFRVEHNSLKLEPIFRVMGFSVTGRVLNSLEGDGVPDATVTLNNQIKVLTKEDGSYRLENMTTGTYTLRTHKDLMFFEPITVKIAPNTPQLPDIITAGFSVCGQIAITRLPESLKQQGRYKVTLTPLGQDNTATLTTDSDQQGAFCFHAKPGDYSVTVSLSEAEVKAGLALQPAALEVSLVDRPLSDLLFTQFMASVSGRVYCLANCDDLSVTLQPVSRQGERRSVLLSGSGDTMEISFDHVLPGKYKVSISHEEWCWKLKSVEVEVLDSDVLGVELRQIGYILRCSLSHAITLEFFQDGSKPENVGVYNLSKGVNRFCLSKPGLYKVTPRSCHQFEQDYYTYDTSAPTILTLTAVRHHMTGLITTDKILDVTVTIKSSIESEPALVLGPLRSLEEQRQEQQLQEIELRRQERERRAQEAEDGGDSQPPIQERADELTSPFHYEFSYWARAGERITVTPSSKELLFYPPEIEATITGESCPGRVVDIAGRAGLFLEGQVTPELQGVEISITERGAKAPLVTVATNENGAYSVGPLHSDRHYDVSASKEGFILSTVEGTQGDFKAFALAGVTFKIKSEDGHALSGVLLSLSGGSFRSNLLTQDTGVLTFNNLSPGQYYFKPMMKEFRFEPASQMITVEEGQNLSIDITGFKTAYSCYGAVQSLSGDAERDVSVEAVGQAECSIYSEDTVTDEEGRFRLRGLLPGCRYLIQLRAQGNDHIERALPQHRSIEVGSTDIVGVNIIAFRQINQFDLSGNIITSSEHLPTLSVKLYKSDNLDNPINSVSLGQSLFFHFPPLDRDGETYVLMLHSTLSRSQYDFSLPQVSFTSTGYHKHITLTFNPNRKVPDQDVAQGSYIALPLTLLLLLAAYNHEKVHYLLLPLYYGISLVSRLQGVRSLSQAGGDNAALDEAKRQAKRQKTRPWVLWKGLWKTGCVVLFCGTPWSICI
;
A
#
# COMPACT_ATOMS: atom_id res chain seq x y z
N TRP A 1 12.21 35.35 43.03
CA TRP A 1 12.00 36.51 43.91
C TRP A 1 13.32 37.27 44.04
N TYR A 2 13.25 38.54 44.46
CA TYR A 2 14.32 39.54 44.48
C TYR A 2 14.81 40.09 43.12
N ILE A 3 14.83 41.43 43.08
CA ILE A 3 15.34 42.29 42.00
C ILE A 3 16.74 42.75 42.40
N GLY A 4 17.64 42.93 41.42
CA GLY A 4 18.98 43.48 41.63
C GLY A 4 19.42 44.43 40.52
N HIS A 5 18.93 45.68 40.54
CA HIS A 5 19.45 46.75 39.68
C HIS A 5 20.89 47.13 40.05
N ILE A 6 21.74 47.39 39.05
CA ILE A 6 22.79 48.43 39.08
C ILE A 6 23.24 48.72 37.61
N PRO A 7 23.73 49.94 37.26
CA PRO A 7 23.46 50.50 35.92
C PRO A 7 24.65 50.62 34.95
N HIS A 8 24.34 50.97 33.70
CA HIS A 8 25.26 51.43 32.64
C HIS A 8 26.16 52.62 33.05
N PRO A 9 27.29 52.77 32.34
CA PRO A 9 27.62 54.03 31.67
C PRO A 9 27.54 53.92 30.13
N LEU A 10 27.53 55.07 29.46
CA LEU A 10 27.17 55.24 28.04
C LEU A 10 28.40 55.31 27.10
N GLY A 11 28.24 54.80 25.88
CA GLY A 11 29.14 54.98 24.73
C GLY A 11 28.41 54.62 23.43
N PRO A 12 28.35 55.49 22.39
CA PRO A 12 27.31 55.37 21.37
C PRO A 12 27.70 54.57 20.12
N TYR A 13 26.86 53.61 19.75
CA TYR A 13 26.65 53.18 18.37
C TYR A 13 25.15 53.09 18.09
N CYS A 14 24.71 53.61 16.94
CA CYS A 14 23.30 53.62 16.56
C CYS A 14 22.85 52.24 16.08
N LEU A 15 22.29 51.45 17.00
CA LEU A 15 21.46 50.31 16.63
C LEU A 15 20.14 50.83 16.02
N LEU A 16 19.93 50.53 14.74
CA LEU A 16 18.60 50.56 14.14
C LEU A 16 17.86 49.32 14.63
N ASN A 17 16.74 49.51 15.32
CA ASN A 17 15.89 48.40 15.77
C ASN A 17 15.29 47.67 14.57
N LEU A 18 15.86 46.52 14.22
CA LEU A 18 15.23 45.53 13.36
C LEU A 18 14.35 44.61 14.22
N SER A 19 13.16 45.09 14.56
CA SER A 19 12.14 44.32 15.28
C SER A 19 10.86 44.23 14.46
N ALA A 20 10.84 43.26 13.56
CA ALA A 20 9.61 42.64 13.05
C ALA A 20 9.77 41.14 13.29
N ASP A 21 8.79 40.51 13.94
CA ASP A 21 8.81 39.05 14.16
C ASP A 21 8.56 38.36 12.81
N ASP A 22 9.65 38.03 12.12
CA ASP A 22 9.66 37.29 10.86
C ASP A 22 9.12 35.86 11.10
N ILE A 23 7.81 35.66 10.91
CA ILE A 23 7.16 34.34 11.02
C ILE A 23 7.62 33.45 9.86
N VAL A 24 8.72 32.72 10.07
CA VAL A 24 9.19 31.68 9.16
C VAL A 24 8.29 30.44 9.32
N VAL A 25 7.37 30.24 8.37
CA VAL A 25 6.52 29.04 8.34
C VAL A 25 7.31 27.89 7.73
N ALA A 26 7.21 26.70 8.32
CA ALA A 26 8.14 25.61 8.06
C ALA A 26 7.40 24.39 7.46
N CYS A 27 7.37 24.29 6.12
CA CYS A 27 6.69 23.20 5.42
C CYS A 27 7.56 21.94 5.35
N GLY A 28 7.13 20.87 6.03
CA GLY A 28 7.82 19.58 6.07
C GLY A 28 7.04 18.45 5.39
N GLY A 29 7.75 17.38 5.03
CA GLY A 29 7.13 16.22 4.40
C GLY A 29 8.09 15.08 4.09
N PHE A 30 7.56 14.01 3.51
CA PHE A 30 8.33 12.82 3.16
C PHE A 30 8.04 12.37 1.73
N VAL A 31 9.11 12.07 0.99
CA VAL A 31 9.02 11.16 -0.16
C VAL A 31 9.10 9.73 0.37
N LYS A 32 8.12 8.90 0.05
CA LYS A 32 7.99 7.52 0.54
C LYS A 32 7.99 6.53 -0.61
N SER A 33 8.54 5.35 -0.39
CA SER A 33 8.58 4.27 -1.37
C SER A 33 8.55 2.92 -0.67
N ASP A 34 7.74 1.99 -1.17
CA ASP A 34 7.71 0.59 -0.72
C ASP A 34 8.87 -0.25 -1.30
N VAL A 35 9.72 0.37 -2.13
CA VAL A 35 10.91 -0.23 -2.76
C VAL A 35 12.12 0.69 -2.66
N GLU A 36 13.33 0.12 -2.65
CA GLU A 36 14.57 0.90 -2.51
C GLU A 36 14.79 1.85 -3.71
N ILE A 37 14.74 3.16 -3.42
CA ILE A 37 15.05 4.24 -4.39
C ILE A 37 16.04 5.22 -3.78
N ASN A 38 16.86 5.86 -4.62
CA ASN A 38 17.81 6.88 -4.18
C ASN A 38 17.11 8.25 -4.04
N TYR A 39 16.72 8.60 -2.81
CA TYR A 39 16.08 9.89 -2.50
C TYR A 39 16.95 11.11 -2.82
N SER A 40 18.28 10.97 -2.88
CA SER A 40 19.20 12.07 -3.21
C SER A 40 19.14 12.55 -4.67
N LEU A 41 18.36 11.87 -5.52
CA LEU A 41 18.11 12.26 -6.91
C LEU A 41 16.79 13.04 -7.08
N ILE A 42 16.12 13.38 -5.97
CA ILE A 42 14.78 13.97 -5.96
C ILE A 42 14.84 15.37 -5.37
N GLU A 43 14.38 16.35 -6.15
CA GLU A 43 14.20 17.73 -5.72
C GLU A 43 12.70 17.99 -5.44
N ILE A 44 12.40 18.77 -4.40
CA ILE A 44 11.07 19.31 -4.12
C ILE A 44 11.11 20.82 -4.32
N LYS A 45 10.19 21.35 -5.14
CA LYS A 45 10.16 22.76 -5.52
C LYS A 45 8.83 23.42 -5.20
N VAL A 46 8.89 24.65 -4.68
CA VAL A 46 7.72 25.50 -4.45
C VAL A 46 7.63 26.53 -5.56
N TYR A 47 6.48 26.56 -6.22
CA TYR A 47 6.13 27.55 -7.22
C TYR A 47 5.01 28.47 -6.71
N THR A 48 4.92 29.69 -7.23
CA THR A 48 3.70 30.51 -7.11
C THR A 48 2.58 29.91 -7.98
N LYS A 49 1.32 30.29 -7.73
CA LYS A 49 0.19 29.93 -8.64
C LYS A 49 0.39 30.41 -10.09
N GLN A 50 1.20 31.44 -10.29
CA GLN A 50 1.57 32.00 -11.60
C GLN A 50 2.74 31.24 -12.27
N GLY A 51 3.37 30.30 -11.57
CA GLY A 51 4.40 29.40 -12.11
C GLY A 51 5.85 29.80 -11.85
N SER A 52 6.11 30.88 -11.11
CA SER A 52 7.48 31.31 -10.75
C SER A 52 8.06 30.42 -9.66
N LEU A 53 9.35 30.08 -9.73
CA LEU A 53 10.05 29.31 -8.69
C LEU A 53 10.32 30.20 -7.46
N LYS A 54 9.91 29.74 -6.27
CA LYS A 54 10.11 30.40 -4.97
C LYS A 54 11.17 29.73 -4.09
N TYR A 55 11.25 28.40 -4.11
CA TYR A 55 12.24 27.64 -3.34
C TYR A 55 12.46 26.24 -3.94
N GLN A 56 13.63 25.66 -3.71
CA GLN A 56 13.92 24.26 -4.05
C GLN A 56 14.73 23.58 -2.94
N THR A 57 14.49 22.29 -2.70
CA THR A 57 15.19 21.51 -1.68
C THR A 57 15.32 20.04 -2.10
N ASP A 58 16.51 19.47 -2.00
CA ASP A 58 16.78 18.03 -2.15
C ASP A 58 16.36 17.25 -0.89
N CYS A 59 15.84 16.04 -1.10
CA CYS A 59 15.39 15.12 -0.03
C CYS A 59 16.56 14.50 0.78
N ALA A 60 16.28 14.15 2.03
CA ALA A 60 17.21 13.44 2.91
C ALA A 60 17.49 12.02 2.38
N PRO A 61 18.78 11.62 2.20
CA PRO A 61 19.15 10.36 1.54
C PRO A 61 18.58 9.09 2.15
N ILE A 62 18.37 9.07 3.47
CA ILE A 62 18.06 7.87 4.26
C ILE A 62 16.56 7.61 4.49
N ASN A 63 15.71 8.64 4.41
CA ASN A 63 14.29 8.55 4.79
C ASN A 63 13.36 9.41 3.92
N GLY A 64 13.87 10.05 2.87
CA GLY A 64 13.09 10.90 1.96
C GLY A 64 12.50 12.16 2.59
N TYR A 65 12.85 12.51 3.83
CA TYR A 65 12.35 13.73 4.48
C TYR A 65 12.81 14.98 3.72
N PHE A 66 11.90 15.94 3.54
CA PHE A 66 12.21 17.25 2.96
C PHE A 66 11.62 18.36 3.82
N MET A 67 12.24 19.53 3.75
CA MET A 67 11.89 20.68 4.56
C MET A 67 12.10 21.98 3.77
N ILE A 68 11.14 22.90 3.84
CA ILE A 68 11.11 24.15 3.08
C ILE A 68 10.69 25.31 4.00
N PRO A 69 11.53 26.35 4.18
CA PRO A 69 11.14 27.59 4.84
C PRO A 69 10.34 28.50 3.89
N LEU A 70 9.17 28.95 4.33
CA LEU A 70 8.37 29.98 3.67
C LEU A 70 8.37 31.24 4.54
N TYR A 71 8.69 32.37 3.91
CA TYR A 71 8.79 33.70 4.53
C TYR A 71 7.62 34.62 4.12
N ASP A 72 6.82 34.17 3.15
CA ASP A 72 5.79 34.95 2.47
C ASP A 72 4.46 34.18 2.61
N LYS A 73 3.35 34.88 2.87
CA LYS A 73 2.00 34.28 2.98
C LYS A 73 1.29 34.27 1.63
N GLY A 74 0.47 33.26 1.35
CA GLY A 74 -0.33 33.17 0.12
C GLY A 74 -0.45 31.76 -0.47
N ASP A 75 -0.84 31.72 -1.75
CA ASP A 75 -1.03 30.49 -2.52
C ASP A 75 0.24 30.04 -3.27
N PHE A 76 0.66 28.80 -3.01
CA PHE A 76 1.79 28.14 -3.63
C PHE A 76 1.41 26.77 -4.21
N VAL A 77 2.30 26.21 -5.03
CA VAL A 77 2.21 24.86 -5.59
C VAL A 77 3.52 24.14 -5.31
N LEU A 78 3.50 23.18 -4.38
CA LEU A 78 4.59 22.27 -4.12
C LEU A 78 4.62 21.21 -5.24
N LYS A 79 5.79 20.91 -5.80
CA LYS A 79 5.99 19.87 -6.82
C LYS A 79 7.16 18.99 -6.45
N ILE A 80 7.05 17.70 -6.76
CA ILE A 80 8.17 16.76 -6.75
C ILE A 80 8.77 16.70 -8.15
N GLU A 81 10.09 16.91 -8.24
CA GLU A 81 10.89 16.84 -9.48
C GLU A 81 11.92 15.71 -9.34
N PRO A 82 11.53 14.47 -9.71
CA PRO A 82 12.39 13.30 -9.67
C PRO A 82 13.12 13.11 -11.01
N PRO A 83 14.00 12.10 -11.14
CA PRO A 83 14.58 11.73 -12.42
C PRO A 83 13.52 11.36 -13.46
N LEU A 84 13.76 11.72 -14.72
CA LEU A 84 12.85 11.44 -15.84
C LEU A 84 12.39 9.97 -15.83
N GLY A 85 11.08 9.75 -15.89
CA GLY A 85 10.45 8.42 -15.88
C GLY A 85 10.04 7.89 -14.49
N TRP A 86 10.56 8.45 -13.39
CA TRP A 86 10.11 8.09 -12.04
C TRP A 86 8.74 8.73 -11.78
N SER A 87 7.79 7.95 -11.23
CA SER A 87 6.40 8.35 -11.06
C SER A 87 6.02 8.48 -9.58
N PHE A 88 5.37 9.58 -9.20
CA PHE A 88 4.93 9.84 -7.83
C PHE A 88 3.46 10.27 -7.77
N GLU A 89 2.81 9.98 -6.66
CA GLU A 89 1.41 10.35 -6.40
C GLU A 89 1.26 10.95 -4.99
N PRO A 90 0.74 12.19 -4.86
CA PRO A 90 0.53 13.16 -5.96
C PRO A 90 1.86 13.56 -6.64
N SER A 91 1.80 14.24 -7.79
CA SER A 91 2.98 14.90 -8.39
C SER A 91 3.12 16.37 -7.98
N SER A 92 2.05 16.96 -7.43
CA SER A 92 2.02 18.32 -6.91
C SER A 92 0.94 18.50 -5.85
N VAL A 93 1.17 19.37 -4.88
CA VAL A 93 0.24 19.72 -3.80
C VAL A 93 0.05 21.24 -3.78
N ASP A 94 -1.21 21.67 -3.85
CA ASP A 94 -1.57 23.07 -3.64
C ASP A 94 -1.45 23.42 -2.15
N LEU A 95 -0.76 24.53 -1.85
CA LEU A 95 -0.56 25.05 -0.49
C LEU A 95 -1.19 26.44 -0.38
N TYR A 96 -2.02 26.65 0.64
CA TYR A 96 -2.50 27.97 1.04
C TYR A 96 -1.95 28.26 2.44
N VAL A 97 -1.07 29.26 2.56
CA VAL A 97 -0.30 29.54 3.78
C VAL A 97 -0.78 30.84 4.41
N ASP A 98 -1.53 30.73 5.50
CA ASP A 98 -2.07 31.87 6.26
C ASP A 98 -1.27 32.18 7.53
N GLY A 99 -0.38 31.28 7.98
CA GLY A 99 0.40 31.42 9.20
C GLY A 99 -0.41 31.23 10.48
N VAL A 100 -1.57 30.56 10.42
CA VAL A 100 -2.44 30.30 11.58
C VAL A 100 -3.13 28.92 11.51
N ASN A 101 -3.70 28.58 10.35
CA ASN A 101 -4.53 27.39 10.15
C ASN A 101 -4.08 26.48 9.00
N ASP A 102 -3.09 26.88 8.21
CA ASP A 102 -2.52 26.05 7.15
C ASP A 102 -1.79 24.79 7.66
N ILE A 103 -1.49 23.88 6.73
CA ILE A 103 -0.88 22.57 7.04
C ILE A 103 0.59 22.66 7.50
N CYS A 104 1.33 23.68 7.07
CA CYS A 104 2.73 23.88 7.45
C CYS A 104 2.83 24.49 8.85
N THR A 105 2.01 25.50 9.16
CA THR A 105 1.88 26.08 10.51
C THR A 105 1.39 25.04 11.54
N LYS A 106 0.73 23.97 11.09
CA LYS A 106 0.30 22.83 11.92
C LYS A 106 1.28 21.64 11.90
N GLU A 107 2.47 21.79 11.33
CA GLU A 107 3.51 20.75 11.18
C GLU A 107 3.02 19.42 10.57
N GLN A 108 2.02 19.47 9.69
CA GLN A 108 1.43 18.28 9.06
C GLN A 108 2.28 17.86 7.85
N ASP A 109 2.78 16.62 7.87
CA ASP A 109 3.69 16.12 6.85
C ASP A 109 3.03 15.99 5.47
N ILE A 110 3.61 16.68 4.48
CA ILE A 110 3.16 16.59 3.07
C ILE A 110 3.85 15.38 2.42
N ASN A 111 3.08 14.37 2.03
CA ASN A 111 3.64 13.08 1.59
C ASN A 111 3.55 12.90 0.07
N PHE A 112 4.66 12.50 -0.55
CA PHE A 112 4.74 12.07 -1.95
C PHE A 112 5.06 10.57 -1.99
N VAL A 113 4.23 9.75 -2.63
CA VAL A 113 4.43 8.28 -2.67
C VAL A 113 4.96 7.87 -4.04
N PHE A 114 6.06 7.12 -4.08
CA PHE A 114 6.60 6.51 -5.29
C PHE A 114 5.63 5.44 -5.81
N THR A 115 5.32 5.51 -7.10
CA THR A 115 4.37 4.59 -7.77
C THR A 115 5.03 3.74 -8.85
N GLY A 116 6.32 3.92 -9.10
CA GLY A 116 7.11 3.10 -10.03
C GLY A 116 7.92 3.91 -11.04
N PHE A 117 8.75 3.18 -11.79
CA PHE A 117 9.57 3.68 -12.88
C PHE A 117 8.77 3.72 -14.20
N SER A 118 9.44 4.15 -15.27
CA SER A 118 8.94 4.01 -16.63
C SER A 118 9.53 2.77 -17.32
N VAL A 119 8.71 2.13 -18.16
CA VAL A 119 9.14 1.09 -19.09
C VAL A 119 8.91 1.63 -20.49
N SER A 120 9.96 1.74 -21.30
CA SER A 120 9.87 2.25 -22.67
C SER A 120 10.26 1.22 -23.72
N GLY A 121 9.80 1.42 -24.95
CA GLY A 121 10.18 0.57 -26.08
C GLY A 121 9.70 1.13 -27.40
N THR A 122 9.95 0.35 -28.45
CA THR A 122 9.55 0.66 -29.83
C THR A 122 8.95 -0.57 -30.48
N VAL A 123 7.80 -0.38 -31.12
CA VAL A 123 7.36 -1.22 -32.22
C VAL A 123 8.04 -0.73 -33.49
N LEU A 124 8.59 -1.64 -34.30
CA LEU A 124 9.21 -1.34 -35.59
C LEU A 124 8.46 -2.08 -36.70
N SER A 125 8.44 -1.53 -37.92
CA SER A 125 8.03 -2.31 -39.10
C SER A 125 9.18 -3.25 -39.51
N LYS A 126 8.85 -4.47 -39.96
CA LYS A 126 9.88 -5.46 -40.36
C LYS A 126 10.91 -4.85 -41.32
N GLY A 127 12.19 -4.87 -40.93
CA GLY A 127 13.31 -4.32 -41.71
C GLY A 127 13.51 -2.80 -41.66
N GLN A 128 12.74 -2.04 -40.85
CA GLN A 128 12.80 -0.57 -40.80
C GLN A 128 13.26 -0.04 -39.43
N LEU A 129 13.80 1.19 -39.42
CA LEU A 129 14.22 1.92 -38.21
C LEU A 129 13.06 2.69 -37.52
N LEU A 130 11.85 2.62 -38.06
CA LEU A 130 10.64 3.26 -37.57
C LEU A 130 9.47 2.26 -37.61
N GLY A 131 8.43 2.54 -36.84
CA GLY A 131 7.21 1.73 -36.81
C GLY A 131 5.91 2.55 -36.72
N PRO A 132 4.77 1.85 -36.71
CA PRO A 132 3.45 2.45 -36.80
C PRO A 132 3.00 3.12 -35.50
N ALA A 133 2.15 4.14 -35.63
CA ALA A 133 1.35 4.66 -34.53
C ALA A 133 0.06 3.82 -34.36
N GLY A 134 -0.54 3.83 -33.18
CA GLY A 134 -1.85 3.23 -32.93
C GLY A 134 -1.88 1.71 -32.68
N VAL A 135 -0.73 1.04 -32.56
CA VAL A 135 -0.67 -0.34 -32.05
C VAL A 135 -0.94 -0.32 -30.55
N GLU A 136 -1.81 -1.20 -30.06
CA GLU A 136 -2.06 -1.36 -28.63
C GLU A 136 -0.94 -2.19 -28.00
N ILE A 137 -0.28 -1.65 -26.98
CA ILE A 137 0.77 -2.32 -26.23
C ILE A 137 0.26 -2.51 -24.81
N SER A 138 0.30 -3.75 -24.32
CA SER A 138 -0.18 -4.11 -22.99
C SER A 138 0.93 -4.68 -22.13
N LEU A 139 0.97 -4.25 -20.87
CA LEU A 139 1.93 -4.70 -19.86
C LEU A 139 1.23 -5.70 -18.94
N THR A 140 1.70 -6.93 -18.94
CA THR A 140 1.22 -8.04 -18.11
C THR A 140 2.29 -8.46 -17.12
N ARG A 141 1.92 -8.87 -15.90
CA ARG A 141 2.89 -9.47 -14.95
C ARG A 141 3.31 -10.85 -15.43
N GLU A 142 4.61 -11.15 -15.39
CA GLU A 142 5.18 -12.43 -15.82
C GLU A 142 4.45 -13.60 -15.16
N GLY A 143 3.98 -14.55 -15.98
CA GLY A 143 3.35 -15.79 -15.53
C GLY A 143 1.92 -15.69 -14.94
N THR A 144 1.33 -14.50 -14.76
CA THR A 144 -0.06 -14.37 -14.27
C THR A 144 -1.08 -14.03 -15.37
N GLY A 145 -0.64 -13.44 -16.48
CA GLY A 145 -1.53 -12.93 -17.53
C GLY A 145 -2.37 -11.71 -17.12
N GLU A 146 -2.11 -11.14 -15.94
CA GLU A 146 -2.82 -9.97 -15.40
C GLU A 146 -2.41 -8.70 -16.15
N LYS A 147 -3.30 -8.14 -16.97
CA LYS A 147 -3.07 -6.92 -17.77
C LYS A 147 -3.14 -5.68 -16.88
N LEU A 148 -1.97 -5.15 -16.53
CA LEU A 148 -1.81 -4.02 -15.59
C LEU A 148 -2.02 -2.66 -16.27
N GLN A 149 -1.48 -2.49 -17.47
CA GLN A 149 -1.56 -1.23 -18.23
C GLN A 149 -1.69 -1.47 -19.73
N THR A 150 -2.18 -0.44 -20.43
CA THR A 150 -2.39 -0.43 -21.88
C THR A 150 -2.06 0.96 -22.42
N VAL A 151 -1.26 1.03 -23.50
CA VAL A 151 -0.89 2.29 -24.17
C VAL A 151 -0.94 2.10 -25.69
N LEU A 152 -1.06 3.19 -26.46
CA LEU A 152 -0.98 3.17 -27.92
C LEU A 152 0.40 3.68 -28.37
N THR A 153 0.96 3.12 -29.46
CA THR A 153 2.21 3.62 -30.03
C THR A 153 2.05 5.02 -30.63
N GLN A 154 3.06 5.85 -30.42
CA GLN A 154 3.20 7.19 -31.02
C GLN A 154 3.81 7.08 -32.43
N PRO A 155 3.74 8.14 -33.26
CA PRO A 155 4.44 8.18 -34.56
C PRO A 155 5.93 7.81 -34.43
N GLY A 156 6.39 6.89 -35.28
CA GLY A 156 7.71 6.26 -35.15
C GLY A 156 7.77 5.07 -34.19
N GLY A 157 6.62 4.57 -33.72
CA GLY A 157 6.49 3.29 -33.03
C GLY A 157 6.76 3.28 -31.52
N LYS A 158 7.09 4.44 -30.93
CA LYS A 158 7.47 4.54 -29.51
C LYS A 158 6.28 4.34 -28.57
N TYR A 159 6.51 3.63 -27.47
CA TYR A 159 5.57 3.50 -26.35
C TYR A 159 6.30 3.61 -25.00
N THR A 160 5.57 4.06 -23.98
CA THR A 160 6.07 4.17 -22.60
C THR A 160 4.96 3.88 -21.61
N PHE A 161 5.17 2.92 -20.72
CA PHE A 161 4.39 2.74 -19.49
C PHE A 161 5.01 3.57 -18.35
N SER A 162 4.18 3.99 -17.40
CA SER A 162 4.58 4.77 -16.20
C SER A 162 4.01 4.11 -14.95
N LYS A 163 4.47 4.46 -13.74
CA LYS A 163 4.03 3.77 -12.50
C LYS A 163 4.25 2.24 -12.55
N VAL A 164 5.39 1.79 -13.08
CA VAL A 164 5.76 0.36 -13.13
C VAL A 164 6.73 0.04 -11.99
N LEU A 165 6.30 -0.77 -11.05
CA LEU A 165 7.11 -1.21 -9.90
C LEU A 165 8.25 -2.17 -10.34
N PRO A 166 9.24 -2.45 -9.47
CA PRO A 166 10.24 -3.49 -9.72
C PRO A 166 9.59 -4.87 -9.92
N GLY A 167 10.07 -5.64 -10.90
CA GLY A 167 9.50 -6.93 -11.26
C GLY A 167 9.80 -7.36 -12.70
N SER A 168 9.40 -8.58 -13.05
CA SER A 168 9.36 -9.06 -14.43
C SER A 168 7.97 -8.83 -15.03
N TYR A 169 7.94 -8.42 -16.30
CA TYR A 169 6.71 -8.17 -17.04
C TYR A 169 6.83 -8.64 -18.47
N ASP A 170 5.73 -9.17 -19.00
CA ASP A 170 5.54 -9.45 -20.41
C ASP A 170 4.89 -8.23 -21.08
N ILE A 171 5.35 -7.89 -22.28
CA ILE A 171 4.84 -6.81 -23.11
C ILE A 171 4.24 -7.43 -24.37
N ILE A 172 2.91 -7.42 -24.45
CA ILE A 172 2.14 -8.02 -25.54
C ILE A 172 1.54 -6.90 -26.38
N ALA A 173 1.90 -6.87 -27.67
CA ALA A 173 1.31 -5.95 -28.64
C ALA A 173 0.10 -6.60 -29.34
N SER A 174 -0.89 -5.78 -29.70
CA SER A 174 -2.09 -6.21 -30.43
C SER A 174 -2.57 -5.13 -31.41
N HIS A 175 -3.15 -5.60 -32.53
CA HIS A 175 -3.82 -4.76 -33.52
C HIS A 175 -4.92 -5.59 -34.21
N PRO A 176 -6.06 -5.00 -34.65
CA PRO A 176 -7.15 -5.76 -35.25
C PRO A 176 -6.81 -6.51 -36.55
N SER A 177 -5.78 -6.07 -37.30
CA SER A 177 -5.40 -6.66 -38.59
C SER A 177 -3.92 -7.07 -38.73
N TRP A 178 -3.04 -6.74 -37.78
CA TRP A 178 -1.58 -6.97 -37.93
C TRP A 178 -1.05 -8.00 -36.94
N THR A 179 -0.17 -8.87 -37.42
CA THR A 179 0.58 -9.81 -36.58
C THR A 179 1.78 -9.12 -35.94
N LEU A 180 1.95 -9.38 -34.64
CA LEU A 180 2.86 -8.70 -33.73
C LEU A 180 3.43 -9.72 -32.76
N ASP A 181 4.73 -9.64 -32.51
CA ASP A 181 5.41 -10.47 -31.51
C ASP A 181 5.14 -9.98 -30.07
N ALA A 182 5.69 -10.69 -29.08
CA ALA A 182 5.72 -10.27 -27.68
C ALA A 182 7.17 -10.29 -27.15
N THR A 183 7.51 -9.39 -26.23
CA THR A 183 8.82 -9.31 -25.56
C THR A 183 8.61 -9.22 -24.05
N SER A 184 9.59 -9.63 -23.25
CA SER A 184 9.59 -9.35 -21.81
C SER A 184 10.45 -8.14 -21.46
N VAL A 185 10.36 -7.71 -20.20
CA VAL A 185 11.19 -6.68 -19.57
C VAL A 185 11.35 -6.98 -18.08
N ARG A 186 12.50 -6.58 -17.50
CA ARG A 186 12.74 -6.68 -16.06
C ARG A 186 13.07 -5.30 -15.49
N VAL A 187 12.18 -4.79 -14.65
CA VAL A 187 12.36 -3.54 -13.91
C VAL A 187 13.09 -3.84 -12.60
N SER A 188 14.10 -3.03 -12.27
CA SER A 188 14.88 -3.13 -11.04
C SER A 188 14.82 -1.81 -10.24
N SER A 189 15.93 -1.09 -10.10
CA SER A 189 16.01 0.18 -9.36
C SER A 189 16.05 1.43 -10.25
N ALA A 190 15.69 1.28 -11.53
CA ALA A 190 15.65 2.34 -12.53
C ALA A 190 14.62 2.04 -13.63
N ASN A 191 14.40 3.02 -14.52
CA ASN A 191 13.63 2.83 -15.75
C ASN A 191 14.20 1.68 -16.59
N ALA A 192 13.31 0.90 -17.20
CA ALA A 192 13.69 -0.19 -18.09
C ALA A 192 13.36 0.13 -19.56
N VAL A 193 14.09 -0.51 -20.45
CA VAL A 193 13.74 -0.62 -21.87
C VAL A 193 13.33 -2.08 -22.11
N ALA A 194 12.34 -2.30 -22.98
CA ALA A 194 11.97 -3.64 -23.44
C ALA A 194 13.20 -4.42 -23.95
N ALA A 195 13.28 -5.71 -23.65
CA ALA A 195 14.47 -6.51 -23.95
C ALA A 195 14.75 -6.60 -25.46
N GLU A 196 13.69 -6.75 -26.26
CA GLU A 196 13.75 -6.73 -27.72
C GLU A 196 12.75 -5.69 -28.30
N HIS A 197 12.93 -5.35 -29.57
CA HIS A 197 11.98 -4.50 -30.28
C HIS A 197 10.81 -5.34 -30.79
N LEU A 198 9.58 -4.90 -30.51
CA LEU A 198 8.38 -5.53 -31.04
C LEU A 198 8.31 -5.26 -32.55
N VAL A 199 8.04 -6.28 -33.36
CA VAL A 199 8.03 -6.13 -34.83
C VAL A 199 6.62 -6.33 -35.38
N VAL A 200 6.20 -5.44 -36.28
CA VAL A 200 5.01 -5.64 -37.11
C VAL A 200 5.41 -6.44 -38.34
N GLY A 201 4.83 -7.63 -38.51
CA GLY A 201 5.18 -8.53 -39.61
C GLY A 201 4.90 -7.93 -40.99
N GLY A 202 3.81 -7.16 -41.11
CA GLY A 202 3.40 -6.47 -42.33
C GLY A 202 1.99 -5.87 -42.21
N TYR A 203 1.59 -5.11 -43.24
CA TYR A 203 0.36 -4.33 -43.31
C TYR A 203 -0.63 -4.88 -44.35
N ASP A 204 -1.92 -4.69 -44.11
CA ASP A 204 -2.97 -5.09 -45.04
C ASP A 204 -3.10 -4.12 -46.24
N VAL A 205 -3.18 -4.67 -47.45
CA VAL A 205 -3.33 -3.91 -48.71
C VAL A 205 -4.49 -4.45 -49.53
N SER A 206 -5.36 -3.60 -50.08
CA SER A 206 -6.59 -4.00 -50.79
C SER A 206 -6.84 -3.28 -52.12
N GLY A 207 -7.56 -3.93 -53.04
CA GLY A 207 -7.93 -3.39 -54.36
C GLY A 207 -9.22 -4.01 -54.92
N GLU A 208 -9.66 -3.62 -56.12
CA GLU A 208 -10.99 -3.98 -56.67
C GLU A 208 -10.97 -4.30 -58.19
N VAL A 209 -11.82 -5.22 -58.65
CA VAL A 209 -11.89 -5.70 -60.06
C VAL A 209 -13.33 -5.89 -60.57
N ARG A 210 -13.59 -5.50 -61.82
CA ARG A 210 -14.92 -5.52 -62.46
C ARG A 210 -14.88 -5.88 -63.95
N SER A 211 -15.88 -6.60 -64.45
CA SER A 211 -16.13 -6.79 -65.90
C SER A 211 -17.46 -6.14 -66.27
N ASP A 212 -17.45 -5.31 -67.32
CA ASP A 212 -18.61 -4.51 -67.78
C ASP A 212 -19.37 -3.71 -66.70
N GLY A 213 -18.71 -3.46 -65.56
CA GLY A 213 -19.25 -2.73 -64.40
C GLY A 213 -19.63 -3.61 -63.20
N GLU A 214 -19.82 -4.92 -63.42
CA GLU A 214 -20.13 -5.90 -62.36
C GLU A 214 -18.86 -6.40 -61.65
N PRO A 215 -18.89 -6.68 -60.33
CA PRO A 215 -17.76 -7.21 -59.59
C PRO A 215 -17.36 -8.61 -60.07
N MET A 216 -16.06 -8.83 -60.29
CA MET A 216 -15.55 -10.12 -60.77
C MET A 216 -14.88 -10.89 -59.64
N LYS A 217 -15.45 -12.04 -59.28
CA LYS A 217 -14.86 -12.97 -58.29
C LYS A 217 -13.88 -13.96 -58.92
N LYS A 218 -12.93 -14.44 -58.12
CA LYS A 218 -11.86 -15.40 -58.48
C LYS A 218 -10.85 -14.93 -59.55
N VAL A 219 -10.74 -13.62 -59.79
CA VAL A 219 -9.55 -13.08 -60.49
C VAL A 219 -8.38 -13.13 -59.52
N THR A 220 -7.24 -13.64 -59.96
CA THR A 220 -6.03 -13.73 -59.13
C THR A 220 -5.20 -12.45 -59.31
N PHE A 221 -4.63 -11.96 -58.22
CA PHE A 221 -3.75 -10.80 -58.19
C PHE A 221 -2.39 -11.24 -57.66
N LEU A 222 -1.38 -11.17 -58.52
CA LEU A 222 -0.02 -11.65 -58.26
C LEU A 222 0.82 -10.49 -57.76
N LEU A 223 1.43 -10.66 -56.60
CA LEU A 223 2.29 -9.66 -55.98
C LEU A 223 3.76 -9.98 -56.24
N TYR A 224 4.49 -8.97 -56.68
CA TYR A 224 5.94 -8.99 -56.91
C TYR A 224 6.61 -7.86 -56.12
N SER A 225 7.91 -7.98 -55.85
CA SER A 225 8.75 -6.90 -55.30
C SER A 225 10.20 -7.10 -55.74
N ALA A 226 10.95 -6.00 -55.88
CA ALA A 226 12.41 -6.01 -56.03
C ALA A 226 13.15 -5.73 -54.70
N THR A 227 12.43 -5.28 -53.65
CA THR A 227 13.01 -4.79 -52.39
C THR A 227 12.63 -5.61 -51.16
N VAL A 228 11.53 -6.37 -51.22
CA VAL A 228 11.01 -7.19 -50.12
C VAL A 228 11.23 -8.67 -50.44
N LYS A 229 11.55 -9.47 -49.41
CA LYS A 229 11.74 -10.92 -49.53
C LYS A 229 10.43 -11.67 -49.28
N LYS A 230 10.34 -12.88 -49.80
CA LYS A 230 9.14 -13.71 -49.70
C LYS A 230 8.80 -14.12 -48.26
N GLU A 231 9.80 -14.18 -47.38
CA GLU A 231 9.64 -14.47 -45.96
C GLU A 231 9.12 -13.26 -45.15
N ASP A 232 8.99 -12.09 -45.79
CA ASP A 232 8.50 -10.83 -45.23
C ASP A 232 7.06 -10.50 -45.70
N VAL A 233 6.36 -11.48 -46.27
CA VAL A 233 4.99 -11.38 -46.80
C VAL A 233 4.16 -12.57 -46.31
N SER A 234 2.95 -12.32 -45.79
CA SER A 234 2.09 -13.37 -45.22
C SER A 234 0.58 -13.12 -45.37
N GLY A 235 -0.22 -14.15 -45.10
CA GLY A 235 -1.68 -14.13 -45.19
C GLY A 235 -2.27 -14.23 -46.60
N CYS A 236 -1.44 -14.06 -47.64
CA CYS A 236 -1.76 -14.30 -49.04
C CYS A 236 -1.19 -15.64 -49.53
N ASP A 237 -1.73 -16.16 -50.64
CA ASP A 237 -1.33 -17.47 -51.18
C ASP A 237 0.07 -17.39 -51.81
N THR A 238 1.08 -17.92 -51.13
CA THR A 238 2.47 -17.91 -51.58
C THR A 238 2.77 -18.98 -52.64
N ALA A 239 1.81 -19.80 -53.04
CA ALA A 239 1.99 -20.76 -54.13
C ALA A 239 2.29 -20.02 -55.46
N PRO A 240 3.34 -20.41 -56.20
CA PRO A 240 3.61 -19.83 -57.52
C PRO A 240 2.45 -20.15 -58.47
N VAL A 241 1.91 -19.12 -59.11
CA VAL A 241 0.72 -19.27 -59.97
C VAL A 241 1.15 -19.66 -61.39
N ASP A 242 0.84 -20.91 -61.76
CA ASP A 242 1.38 -21.58 -62.94
C ASP A 242 1.14 -20.84 -64.25
N GLY A 243 2.24 -20.50 -64.94
CA GLY A 243 2.25 -19.81 -66.23
C GLY A 243 2.02 -18.30 -66.16
N ALA A 244 2.24 -17.68 -65.00
CA ALA A 244 2.42 -16.24 -64.88
C ALA A 244 3.89 -15.84 -65.06
N GLU A 245 4.13 -14.75 -65.80
CA GLU A 245 5.44 -14.13 -65.95
C GLU A 245 5.36 -12.67 -65.45
N SER A 246 6.42 -12.17 -64.82
CA SER A 246 6.50 -10.75 -64.41
C SER A 246 6.63 -9.80 -65.60
N GLY A 247 7.21 -10.28 -66.71
CA GLY A 247 7.72 -9.48 -67.82
C GLY A 247 8.97 -8.66 -67.45
N ASP A 248 9.61 -8.94 -66.32
CA ASP A 248 10.71 -8.17 -65.75
C ASP A 248 11.54 -9.05 -64.80
N ASP A 249 12.79 -9.36 -65.18
CA ASP A 249 13.69 -10.23 -64.43
C ASP A 249 14.14 -9.64 -63.07
N SER A 250 13.87 -8.36 -62.81
CA SER A 250 14.20 -7.72 -61.52
C SER A 250 13.10 -7.87 -60.44
N LEU A 251 11.91 -8.36 -60.82
CA LEU A 251 10.76 -8.50 -59.93
C LEU A 251 10.60 -9.94 -59.41
N VAL A 252 10.77 -10.14 -58.09
CA VAL A 252 10.61 -11.43 -57.42
C VAL A 252 9.16 -11.64 -57.00
N TYR A 253 8.58 -12.79 -57.35
CA TYR A 253 7.22 -13.18 -56.98
C TYR A 253 7.10 -13.47 -55.47
N GLN A 254 6.14 -12.81 -54.83
CA GLN A 254 5.89 -12.87 -53.39
C GLN A 254 4.73 -13.83 -53.07
N CYS A 255 3.51 -13.46 -53.46
CA CYS A 255 2.28 -14.22 -53.20
C CYS A 255 1.14 -13.79 -54.15
N SER A 256 -0.06 -14.33 -53.93
CA SER A 256 -1.26 -13.96 -54.66
C SER A 256 -2.52 -13.85 -53.80
N ALA A 257 -3.50 -13.10 -54.27
CA ALA A 257 -4.81 -12.94 -53.66
C ALA A 257 -5.92 -13.17 -54.68
N LEU A 258 -7.07 -13.71 -54.26
CA LEU A 258 -8.25 -13.86 -55.11
C LEU A 258 -9.26 -12.74 -54.81
N SER A 259 -9.94 -12.24 -55.84
CA SER A 259 -11.08 -11.35 -55.67
C SER A 259 -12.31 -12.08 -55.12
N GLN A 260 -12.98 -11.46 -54.16
CA GLN A 260 -14.17 -11.95 -53.48
C GLN A 260 -15.45 -11.65 -54.29
N GLU A 261 -16.63 -11.97 -53.75
CA GLU A 261 -17.92 -11.82 -54.47
C GLU A 261 -18.33 -10.36 -54.72
N ASP A 262 -17.77 -9.42 -53.96
CA ASP A 262 -17.88 -7.97 -54.14
C ASP A 262 -16.81 -7.39 -55.10
N GLY A 263 -15.91 -8.22 -55.61
CA GLY A 263 -14.81 -7.83 -56.48
C GLY A 263 -13.58 -7.30 -55.74
N ILE A 264 -13.55 -7.30 -54.41
CA ILE A 264 -12.39 -6.84 -53.62
C ILE A 264 -11.38 -7.97 -53.47
N PHE A 265 -10.09 -7.66 -53.61
CA PHE A 265 -8.97 -8.54 -53.25
C PHE A 265 -8.11 -7.88 -52.17
N SER A 266 -7.43 -8.68 -51.34
CA SER A 266 -6.51 -8.16 -50.33
C SER A 266 -5.31 -9.07 -50.05
N PHE A 267 -4.19 -8.43 -49.72
CA PHE A 267 -2.97 -9.04 -49.20
C PHE A 267 -2.87 -8.69 -47.71
N PRO A 268 -3.08 -9.64 -46.77
CA PRO A 268 -3.28 -9.29 -45.35
C PRO A 268 -2.05 -8.76 -44.60
N SER A 269 -0.83 -9.09 -45.02
CA SER A 269 0.38 -8.66 -44.30
C SER A 269 1.59 -8.55 -45.23
N LEU A 270 1.88 -7.32 -45.65
CA LEU A 270 3.02 -6.94 -46.49
C LEU A 270 4.01 -6.09 -45.69
N ALA A 271 5.28 -6.50 -45.59
CA ALA A 271 6.32 -5.67 -44.98
C ALA A 271 6.56 -4.36 -45.76
N SER A 272 7.14 -3.36 -45.10
CA SER A 272 7.39 -2.03 -45.66
C SER A 272 8.39 -2.07 -46.83
N GLY A 273 7.96 -1.68 -48.03
CA GLY A 273 8.76 -1.72 -49.24
C GLY A 273 7.96 -1.43 -50.51
N ASP A 274 8.59 -1.59 -51.67
CA ASP A 274 8.03 -1.28 -52.99
C ASP A 274 7.55 -2.56 -53.70
N TYR A 275 6.36 -2.54 -54.30
CA TYR A 275 5.66 -3.71 -54.83
C TYR A 275 5.03 -3.44 -56.21
N THR A 276 4.84 -4.51 -56.98
CA THR A 276 4.09 -4.52 -58.24
C THR A 276 2.99 -5.58 -58.16
N VAL A 277 1.74 -5.22 -58.44
CA VAL A 277 0.63 -6.18 -58.58
C VAL A 277 0.28 -6.39 -60.06
N ILE A 278 0.11 -7.65 -60.46
CA ILE A 278 -0.19 -8.11 -61.81
C ILE A 278 -1.46 -8.97 -61.75
N PRO A 279 -2.57 -8.59 -62.42
CA PRO A 279 -3.74 -9.44 -62.48
C PRO A 279 -3.50 -10.65 -63.40
N PHE A 280 -4.02 -11.81 -62.98
CA PHE A 280 -3.93 -13.07 -63.70
C PHE A 280 -5.27 -13.79 -63.54
N TYR A 281 -5.90 -14.21 -64.63
CA TYR A 281 -7.14 -14.97 -64.54
C TYR A 281 -7.08 -16.22 -65.41
N ARG A 282 -6.78 -17.35 -64.76
CA ARG A 282 -6.78 -18.67 -65.36
C ARG A 282 -7.92 -19.48 -64.77
N GLY A 283 -9.04 -19.58 -65.50
CA GLY A 283 -10.02 -20.62 -65.23
C GLY A 283 -9.37 -21.99 -65.36
N GLU A 284 -9.93 -23.05 -64.76
CA GLU A 284 -9.24 -24.34 -64.54
C GLU A 284 -8.43 -24.90 -65.73
N ARG A 285 -8.88 -24.63 -66.96
CA ARG A 285 -8.18 -25.02 -68.19
C ARG A 285 -8.06 -23.85 -69.18
N ILE A 286 -8.49 -22.65 -68.79
CA ILE A 286 -8.92 -21.48 -69.56
C ILE A 286 -8.07 -20.25 -69.19
N THR A 287 -7.73 -19.35 -70.13
CA THR A 287 -6.84 -18.19 -69.88
C THR A 287 -7.44 -16.86 -70.34
N PHE A 288 -7.66 -15.92 -69.42
CA PHE A 288 -8.25 -14.60 -69.66
C PHE A 288 -7.25 -13.45 -69.38
N ASP A 289 -7.20 -12.44 -70.26
CA ASP A 289 -6.37 -11.23 -70.11
C ASP A 289 -7.04 -10.17 -69.21
N VAL A 290 -6.27 -9.31 -68.52
CA VAL A 290 -6.80 -8.30 -67.57
C VAL A 290 -6.04 -6.95 -67.64
N ALA A 291 -6.73 -5.82 -67.44
CA ALA A 291 -6.18 -4.46 -67.49
C ALA A 291 -6.55 -3.60 -66.26
N PRO A 292 -5.66 -2.73 -65.73
CA PRO A 292 -4.26 -2.56 -66.12
C PRO A 292 -3.44 -3.82 -65.83
N SER A 293 -2.55 -4.20 -66.74
CA SER A 293 -1.82 -5.48 -66.67
C SER A 293 -0.66 -5.49 -65.67
N ARG A 294 -0.30 -4.33 -65.10
CA ARG A 294 0.51 -4.19 -63.89
C ARG A 294 0.23 -2.85 -63.21
N MET A 295 0.49 -2.77 -61.91
CA MET A 295 0.41 -1.54 -61.09
C MET A 295 1.48 -1.56 -59.99
N ASP A 296 2.25 -0.49 -59.87
CA ASP A 296 3.30 -0.35 -58.87
C ASP A 296 2.82 0.50 -57.67
N PHE A 297 3.20 0.13 -56.44
CA PHE A 297 2.84 0.81 -55.20
C PHE A 297 3.89 0.60 -54.09
N ARG A 298 3.76 1.33 -52.98
CA ARG A 298 4.68 1.26 -51.82
C ARG A 298 3.91 1.10 -50.52
N VAL A 299 4.37 0.22 -49.65
CA VAL A 299 3.87 0.04 -48.28
C VAL A 299 4.82 0.73 -47.30
N GLU A 300 4.30 1.60 -46.45
CA GLU A 300 5.08 2.30 -45.43
C GLU A 300 4.79 1.72 -44.03
N HIS A 301 4.19 2.50 -43.13
CA HIS A 301 3.92 2.11 -41.73
C HIS A 301 2.41 2.01 -41.44
N ASN A 302 1.57 1.73 -42.44
CA ASN A 302 0.12 1.62 -42.32
C ASN A 302 -0.49 0.80 -43.47
N SER A 303 -1.74 0.37 -43.30
CA SER A 303 -2.57 -0.30 -44.32
C SER A 303 -2.86 0.60 -45.53
N LEU A 304 -3.05 0.01 -46.72
CA LEU A 304 -3.19 0.73 -48.00
C LEU A 304 -4.39 0.24 -48.84
N LYS A 305 -5.02 1.16 -49.58
CA LYS A 305 -5.97 0.83 -50.65
C LYS A 305 -5.43 1.27 -52.01
N LEU A 306 -5.50 0.39 -53.00
CA LEU A 306 -5.02 0.59 -54.35
C LEU A 306 -6.09 1.24 -55.24
N GLU A 307 -5.71 2.28 -55.98
CA GLU A 307 -6.50 2.92 -57.02
C GLU A 307 -5.60 3.13 -58.25
N PRO A 308 -6.04 2.84 -59.50
CA PRO A 308 -7.40 2.49 -59.95
C PRO A 308 -7.70 0.97 -59.99
N ILE A 309 -8.87 0.60 -60.55
CA ILE A 309 -9.48 -0.76 -60.54
C ILE A 309 -9.34 -1.54 -61.89
N PHE A 310 -9.49 -2.88 -61.86
CA PHE A 310 -9.11 -3.83 -62.96
C PHE A 310 -10.28 -4.46 -63.79
N ARG A 311 -10.06 -5.02 -65.03
CA ARG A 311 -11.09 -5.51 -66.04
C ARG A 311 -10.62 -6.63 -67.06
N VAL A 312 -11.45 -7.55 -67.67
CA VAL A 312 -11.13 -8.99 -68.09
C VAL A 312 -11.42 -9.50 -69.59
N MET A 313 -10.91 -10.70 -70.09
CA MET A 313 -10.99 -11.29 -71.50
C MET A 313 -11.28 -12.85 -71.84
N GLY A 314 -10.33 -13.78 -72.18
CA GLY A 314 -10.47 -15.07 -73.02
C GLY A 314 -10.39 -16.59 -72.50
N PHE A 315 -10.05 -17.66 -73.31
CA PHE A 315 -10.13 -19.14 -72.93
C PHE A 315 -9.30 -20.33 -73.63
N SER A 316 -9.23 -21.58 -73.03
CA SER A 316 -8.49 -22.85 -73.45
C SER A 316 -8.91 -24.23 -72.74
N VAL A 317 -8.29 -25.46 -72.89
CA VAL A 317 -8.78 -26.82 -72.34
C VAL A 317 -7.75 -27.97 -71.94
N THR A 318 -8.14 -29.10 -71.25
CA THR A 318 -7.28 -30.31 -70.85
C THR A 318 -8.01 -31.70 -70.62
N GLY A 319 -7.30 -32.83 -70.34
CA GLY A 319 -7.83 -34.19 -69.94
C GLY A 319 -6.84 -35.10 -69.15
N ARG A 320 -7.19 -36.36 -68.73
CA ARG A 320 -6.45 -37.17 -67.69
C ARG A 320 -6.33 -38.72 -67.81
N VAL A 321 -5.56 -39.36 -66.88
CA VAL A 321 -5.25 -40.82 -66.70
C VAL A 321 -4.85 -41.14 -65.24
N LEU A 322 -5.32 -42.23 -64.60
CA LEU A 322 -5.21 -42.44 -63.13
C LEU A 322 -4.83 -43.88 -62.70
N ASN A 323 -4.43 -44.05 -61.43
CA ASN A 323 -3.89 -45.29 -60.84
C ASN A 323 -4.89 -46.04 -59.95
N SER A 324 -6.16 -45.65 -59.85
CA SER A 324 -7.28 -46.54 -59.46
C SER A 324 -8.57 -45.90 -60.03
N LEU A 325 -9.78 -46.25 -59.57
CA LEU A 325 -10.96 -45.47 -59.99
C LEU A 325 -10.87 -43.99 -59.57
N GLU A 326 -10.14 -43.73 -58.49
CA GLU A 326 -9.89 -42.40 -57.91
C GLU A 326 -8.41 -42.22 -57.47
N GLY A 327 -7.52 -43.16 -57.85
CA GLY A 327 -6.10 -43.21 -57.45
C GLY A 327 -5.19 -42.27 -58.25
N ASP A 328 -3.92 -42.16 -57.86
CA ASP A 328 -3.02 -41.09 -58.34
C ASP A 328 -2.92 -41.01 -59.86
N GLY A 329 -2.74 -39.80 -60.39
CA GLY A 329 -2.43 -39.63 -61.81
C GLY A 329 -1.15 -40.36 -62.25
N VAL A 330 -1.03 -40.59 -63.56
CA VAL A 330 -0.07 -41.55 -64.10
C VAL A 330 0.99 -40.89 -65.02
N PRO A 331 2.28 -40.90 -64.64
CA PRO A 331 3.34 -40.21 -65.39
C PRO A 331 3.66 -40.79 -66.77
N ASP A 332 4.32 -40.00 -67.62
CA ASP A 332 4.99 -40.39 -68.89
C ASP A 332 4.14 -41.14 -69.93
N ALA A 333 2.83 -41.18 -69.76
CA ALA A 333 1.93 -42.03 -70.52
C ALA A 333 1.50 -41.35 -71.83
N THR A 334 1.54 -42.03 -72.98
CA THR A 334 1.44 -41.31 -74.27
C THR A 334 0.01 -41.13 -74.81
N VAL A 335 -0.43 -39.89 -75.05
CA VAL A 335 -1.78 -39.52 -75.54
C VAL A 335 -1.77 -38.94 -76.96
N THR A 336 -2.85 -39.19 -77.73
CA THR A 336 -2.95 -38.76 -79.14
C THR A 336 -4.36 -38.30 -79.55
N LEU A 337 -4.49 -37.18 -80.27
CA LEU A 337 -5.76 -36.60 -80.74
C LEU A 337 -5.90 -36.64 -82.27
N ASN A 338 -7.02 -37.15 -82.79
CA ASN A 338 -7.36 -37.27 -84.23
C ASN A 338 -6.21 -37.78 -85.13
N ASN A 339 -5.33 -38.62 -84.58
CA ASN A 339 -4.09 -39.13 -85.21
C ASN A 339 -3.07 -38.07 -85.69
N GLN A 340 -3.23 -36.78 -85.36
CA GLN A 340 -2.28 -35.72 -85.76
C GLN A 340 -1.53 -35.09 -84.57
N ILE A 341 -2.22 -34.78 -83.48
CA ILE A 341 -1.59 -34.17 -82.29
C ILE A 341 -1.21 -35.28 -81.30
N LYS A 342 -0.02 -35.19 -80.70
CA LYS A 342 0.48 -36.13 -79.68
C LYS A 342 1.00 -35.36 -78.47
N VAL A 343 0.70 -35.83 -77.27
CA VAL A 343 1.08 -35.21 -75.99
C VAL A 343 1.38 -36.33 -75.00
N LEU A 344 2.50 -36.25 -74.27
CA LEU A 344 2.76 -37.15 -73.13
C LEU A 344 1.96 -36.66 -71.91
N THR A 345 1.48 -37.58 -71.08
CA THR A 345 0.93 -37.18 -69.79
C THR A 345 2.04 -36.64 -68.89
N LYS A 346 1.66 -35.67 -68.08
CA LYS A 346 2.42 -35.29 -66.88
C LYS A 346 2.28 -36.37 -65.82
N GLU A 347 2.98 -36.19 -64.69
CA GLU A 347 2.89 -37.07 -63.53
C GLU A 347 1.44 -37.32 -63.06
N ASP A 348 0.55 -36.32 -63.15
CA ASP A 348 -0.88 -36.48 -62.82
C ASP A 348 -1.73 -37.15 -63.94
N GLY A 349 -1.10 -37.75 -64.95
CA GLY A 349 -1.80 -38.32 -66.09
C GLY A 349 -2.44 -37.30 -67.02
N SER A 350 -2.20 -35.99 -66.84
CA SER A 350 -2.89 -34.96 -67.63
C SER A 350 -2.17 -34.52 -68.91
N TYR A 351 -2.97 -34.04 -69.87
CA TYR A 351 -2.53 -33.49 -71.16
C TYR A 351 -3.42 -32.28 -71.56
N ARG A 352 -2.89 -31.34 -72.35
CA ARG A 352 -3.47 -29.99 -72.57
C ARG A 352 -3.59 -29.61 -74.06
N LEU A 353 -4.57 -28.77 -74.40
CA LEU A 353 -4.79 -28.18 -75.74
C LEU A 353 -5.13 -26.68 -75.61
N GLU A 354 -4.64 -25.84 -76.53
CA GLU A 354 -4.63 -24.37 -76.37
C GLU A 354 -5.24 -23.61 -77.57
N ASN A 355 -5.54 -22.31 -77.39
CA ASN A 355 -6.20 -21.42 -78.36
C ASN A 355 -7.51 -22.01 -78.93
N MET A 356 -8.32 -22.64 -78.07
CA MET A 356 -9.49 -23.39 -78.49
C MET A 356 -10.73 -22.51 -78.65
N THR A 357 -11.44 -22.72 -79.76
CA THR A 357 -12.85 -22.37 -79.92
C THR A 357 -13.72 -23.64 -79.92
N THR A 358 -15.05 -23.50 -79.87
CA THR A 358 -16.04 -24.57 -79.66
C THR A 358 -16.06 -25.63 -80.80
N GLY A 359 -15.85 -26.93 -80.52
CA GLY A 359 -15.64 -28.05 -81.49
C GLY A 359 -15.80 -29.51 -80.93
N THR A 360 -15.24 -30.57 -81.57
CA THR A 360 -15.44 -32.03 -81.23
C THR A 360 -14.27 -33.00 -81.64
N TYR A 361 -13.80 -33.99 -80.82
CA TYR A 361 -12.49 -34.74 -80.97
C TYR A 361 -12.34 -36.18 -80.27
N THR A 362 -11.18 -36.92 -80.34
CA THR A 362 -10.95 -38.38 -79.89
C THR A 362 -9.51 -38.79 -79.34
N LEU A 363 -9.29 -39.78 -78.42
CA LEU A 363 -8.10 -39.97 -77.46
C LEU A 363 -7.62 -41.44 -77.01
N ARG A 364 -6.41 -41.67 -76.36
CA ARG A 364 -5.75 -42.99 -75.88
C ARG A 364 -4.55 -42.86 -74.83
N THR A 365 -4.07 -43.90 -74.04
CA THR A 365 -2.85 -43.83 -73.10
C THR A 365 -2.07 -45.15 -72.59
N HIS A 366 -0.89 -45.12 -71.85
CA HIS A 366 -0.05 -46.26 -71.26
C HIS A 366 1.20 -45.95 -70.27
N LYS A 367 1.54 -46.65 -69.12
CA LYS A 367 2.73 -46.44 -68.14
C LYS A 367 3.39 -47.71 -67.43
N ASP A 368 3.85 -47.67 -66.14
CA ASP A 368 4.77 -48.56 -65.34
C ASP A 368 4.50 -48.53 -63.79
N LEU A 369 4.79 -49.62 -63.06
CA LEU A 369 4.06 -50.08 -61.85
C LEU A 369 2.49 -50.07 -62.03
N MET A 370 1.94 -49.85 -63.27
CA MET A 370 0.52 -49.47 -63.60
C MET A 370 0.02 -49.77 -65.08
N PHE A 371 -1.30 -49.71 -65.44
CA PHE A 371 -1.94 -50.19 -66.73
C PHE A 371 -3.20 -49.41 -67.28
N PHE A 372 -3.54 -49.37 -68.61
CA PHE A 372 -4.38 -48.28 -69.27
C PHE A 372 -5.28 -48.60 -70.52
N GLU A 373 -6.15 -47.65 -70.98
CA GLU A 373 -7.23 -47.73 -72.05
C GLU A 373 -7.57 -46.37 -72.81
N PRO A 374 -8.57 -46.27 -73.77
CA PRO A 374 -8.88 -45.08 -74.63
C PRO A 374 -10.36 -44.54 -74.71
N ILE A 375 -10.62 -43.33 -75.30
CA ILE A 375 -11.95 -42.58 -75.25
C ILE A 375 -12.28 -41.56 -76.41
N THR A 376 -13.43 -40.81 -76.38
CA THR A 376 -13.91 -39.77 -77.38
C THR A 376 -14.84 -38.66 -76.81
N VAL A 377 -14.87 -37.41 -77.36
CA VAL A 377 -15.33 -36.16 -76.66
C VAL A 377 -15.87 -34.95 -77.51
N LYS A 378 -16.51 -33.95 -76.86
CA LYS A 378 -16.90 -32.62 -77.42
C LYS A 378 -16.36 -31.42 -76.58
N ILE A 379 -15.96 -30.32 -77.22
CA ILE A 379 -15.24 -29.18 -76.61
C ILE A 379 -15.97 -27.82 -76.76
N ALA A 380 -15.96 -27.02 -75.70
CA ALA A 380 -16.56 -25.68 -75.57
C ALA A 380 -15.93 -24.97 -74.34
N PRO A 381 -16.09 -23.64 -74.13
CA PRO A 381 -15.64 -23.00 -72.89
C PRO A 381 -16.30 -23.61 -71.62
N ASN A 382 -17.45 -24.27 -71.75
CA ASN A 382 -18.11 -25.02 -70.68
C ASN A 382 -17.94 -26.55 -70.76
N THR A 383 -17.15 -27.09 -71.70
CA THR A 383 -16.61 -28.47 -71.61
C THR A 383 -15.09 -28.45 -71.67
N PRO A 384 -14.44 -27.99 -70.58
CA PRO A 384 -13.00 -27.81 -70.54
C PRO A 384 -12.24 -29.12 -70.28
N GLN A 385 -12.84 -30.14 -69.64
CA GLN A 385 -12.22 -31.45 -69.34
C GLN A 385 -12.62 -32.54 -70.35
N LEU A 386 -11.66 -33.43 -70.65
CA LEU A 386 -11.84 -34.70 -71.36
C LEU A 386 -11.64 -35.88 -70.36
N PRO A 387 -12.36 -37.03 -70.47
CA PRO A 387 -12.39 -38.10 -69.43
C PRO A 387 -11.08 -38.88 -69.13
N ASP A 388 -11.15 -39.80 -68.15
CA ASP A 388 -10.03 -40.38 -67.34
C ASP A 388 -9.96 -41.97 -67.35
N ILE A 389 -8.92 -42.63 -66.76
CA ILE A 389 -8.52 -44.11 -66.81
C ILE A 389 -7.89 -44.63 -65.43
N ILE A 390 -7.50 -45.93 -65.14
CA ILE A 390 -7.46 -46.62 -63.77
C ILE A 390 -6.27 -47.65 -63.41
N THR A 391 -5.82 -47.88 -62.12
CA THR A 391 -4.83 -48.97 -61.63
C THR A 391 -4.81 -49.65 -60.13
N ALA A 392 -3.75 -49.57 -59.20
CA ALA A 392 -3.20 -50.56 -58.13
C ALA A 392 -2.89 -50.32 -56.53
N GLY A 393 -1.64 -50.38 -55.91
CA GLY A 393 -1.32 -50.73 -54.41
C GLY A 393 0.04 -50.33 -53.59
N PHE A 394 0.22 -50.54 -52.22
CA PHE A 394 0.99 -49.64 -51.19
C PHE A 394 1.81 -50.22 -49.87
N SER A 395 2.25 -49.49 -48.75
CA SER A 395 3.23 -49.90 -47.58
C SER A 395 3.30 -49.14 -46.11
N VAL A 396 4.13 -49.44 -45.01
CA VAL A 396 4.10 -48.88 -43.52
C VAL A 396 5.42 -48.95 -42.56
N CYS A 397 5.64 -48.23 -41.35
CA CYS A 397 6.82 -48.26 -40.30
C CYS A 397 6.65 -47.85 -38.69
N GLY A 398 7.68 -47.71 -37.73
CA GLY A 398 7.67 -47.20 -36.22
C GLY A 398 8.95 -47.20 -35.19
N GLN A 399 8.97 -46.73 -33.85
CA GLN A 399 10.16 -46.56 -32.81
C GLN A 399 10.00 -46.51 -31.16
N ILE A 400 11.02 -46.56 -30.18
CA ILE A 400 10.93 -46.77 -28.61
C ILE A 400 12.15 -46.36 -27.57
N ALA A 401 12.05 -46.21 -26.16
CA ALA A 401 13.16 -45.88 -25.08
C ALA A 401 12.92 -45.98 -23.45
N ILE A 402 13.92 -45.95 -22.44
CA ILE A 402 13.88 -45.97 -20.84
C ILE A 402 15.16 -45.44 -20.00
N THR A 403 15.16 -45.22 -18.62
CA THR A 403 16.36 -44.92 -17.68
C THR A 403 16.74 -45.77 -16.39
N ARG A 404 16.19 -45.63 -15.13
CA ARG A 404 16.69 -46.28 -13.84
C ARG A 404 15.62 -47.09 -13.06
N LEU A 405 15.34 -48.33 -13.47
CA LEU A 405 14.22 -49.15 -12.98
C LEU A 405 14.21 -49.39 -11.44
N PRO A 406 13.01 -49.55 -10.79
CA PRO A 406 12.89 -50.04 -9.41
C PRO A 406 13.43 -51.47 -9.23
N GLU A 407 13.76 -51.83 -7.98
CA GLU A 407 14.42 -53.09 -7.63
C GLU A 407 13.65 -54.38 -7.99
N SER A 408 12.35 -54.28 -8.31
CA SER A 408 11.58 -55.40 -8.87
C SER A 408 12.04 -55.81 -10.27
N LEU A 409 12.81 -54.99 -11.00
CA LEU A 409 13.06 -55.06 -12.45
C LEU A 409 14.55 -54.95 -12.79
N LYS A 410 14.99 -55.46 -13.95
CA LYS A 410 16.44 -55.75 -14.16
C LYS A 410 17.10 -55.45 -15.52
N GLN A 411 16.39 -55.21 -16.63
CA GLN A 411 17.00 -54.89 -17.94
C GLN A 411 16.10 -54.03 -18.85
N GLN A 412 16.72 -53.26 -19.76
CA GLN A 412 16.09 -52.71 -20.97
C GLN A 412 16.04 -53.77 -22.08
N GLY A 413 15.01 -53.75 -22.94
CA GLY A 413 14.85 -54.73 -24.01
C GLY A 413 14.26 -54.14 -25.30
N ARG A 414 14.29 -54.91 -26.39
CA ARG A 414 13.48 -54.63 -27.60
C ARG A 414 12.01 -54.81 -27.23
N TYR A 415 11.16 -53.85 -27.54
CA TYR A 415 9.73 -53.94 -27.25
C TYR A 415 9.00 -54.35 -28.53
N LYS A 416 8.17 -55.38 -28.45
CA LYS A 416 7.40 -55.86 -29.59
C LYS A 416 6.45 -54.75 -30.07
N VAL A 417 6.40 -54.54 -31.39
CA VAL A 417 5.40 -53.68 -32.03
C VAL A 417 4.52 -54.53 -32.95
N THR A 418 3.31 -54.08 -33.22
CA THR A 418 2.28 -54.85 -33.93
C THR A 418 1.42 -53.90 -34.73
N LEU A 419 1.10 -54.23 -35.98
CA LEU A 419 0.25 -53.48 -36.89
C LEU A 419 -1.02 -54.32 -37.15
N THR A 420 -2.05 -54.12 -36.32
CA THR A 420 -3.28 -54.92 -36.33
C THR A 420 -4.35 -54.30 -37.22
N PRO A 421 -4.85 -54.94 -38.30
CA PRO A 421 -5.88 -54.34 -39.14
C PRO A 421 -7.22 -54.20 -38.40
N LEU A 422 -7.82 -53.01 -38.49
CA LEU A 422 -9.05 -52.62 -37.78
C LEU A 422 -10.31 -53.03 -38.57
N GLY A 423 -10.50 -54.34 -38.77
CA GLY A 423 -11.66 -54.88 -39.50
C GLY A 423 -12.00 -56.33 -39.16
N GLN A 424 -13.25 -56.73 -39.40
CA GLN A 424 -13.78 -58.06 -39.06
C GLN A 424 -13.39 -59.18 -40.05
N ASP A 425 -12.09 -59.38 -40.28
CA ASP A 425 -11.55 -60.74 -40.50
C ASP A 425 -10.06 -60.78 -40.11
N ASN A 426 -9.81 -60.98 -38.82
CA ASN A 426 -8.55 -60.61 -38.16
C ASN A 426 -7.41 -61.65 -38.35
N THR A 427 -7.16 -62.03 -39.60
CA THR A 427 -6.29 -63.15 -40.00
C THR A 427 -4.99 -62.74 -40.70
N ALA A 428 -4.85 -61.46 -41.06
CA ALA A 428 -3.65 -60.89 -41.69
C ALA A 428 -3.05 -59.75 -40.85
N THR A 429 -2.83 -59.99 -39.55
CA THR A 429 -2.08 -59.07 -38.70
C THR A 429 -0.63 -58.98 -39.16
N LEU A 430 -0.13 -57.75 -39.30
CA LEU A 430 1.23 -57.48 -39.73
C LEU A 430 2.08 -57.26 -38.47
N THR A 431 3.09 -58.10 -38.24
CA THR A 431 3.96 -58.02 -37.04
C THR A 431 5.41 -57.88 -37.43
N THR A 432 6.13 -57.07 -36.65
CA THR A 432 7.53 -56.77 -36.86
C THR A 432 8.12 -56.24 -35.55
N ASP A 433 9.36 -56.64 -35.25
CA ASP A 433 10.04 -56.19 -34.05
C ASP A 433 10.78 -54.88 -34.30
N SER A 434 10.67 -53.94 -33.36
CA SER A 434 11.60 -52.81 -33.25
C SER A 434 13.05 -53.29 -33.26
N ASP A 435 13.98 -52.60 -33.93
CA ASP A 435 15.41 -52.92 -33.82
C ASP A 435 15.98 -52.59 -32.41
N GLN A 436 17.30 -52.59 -32.23
CA GLN A 436 17.90 -52.31 -30.91
C GLN A 436 17.82 -50.83 -30.50
N GLN A 437 17.34 -49.98 -31.40
CA GLN A 437 17.18 -48.52 -31.27
C GLN A 437 15.71 -48.10 -31.48
N GLY A 438 14.91 -48.93 -32.15
CA GLY A 438 13.45 -48.92 -32.22
C GLY A 438 12.77 -49.30 -33.56
N ALA A 439 13.46 -49.38 -34.71
CA ALA A 439 12.83 -49.24 -36.06
C ALA A 439 12.21 -50.52 -36.72
N PHE A 440 11.27 -50.39 -37.70
CA PHE A 440 10.61 -51.47 -38.51
C PHE A 440 9.73 -51.00 -39.73
N CYS A 441 9.32 -51.87 -40.72
CA CYS A 441 8.38 -51.55 -41.87
C CYS A 441 7.58 -52.74 -42.59
N PHE A 442 6.61 -52.50 -43.53
CA PHE A 442 5.68 -53.46 -44.26
C PHE A 442 5.16 -53.10 -45.71
N HIS A 443 4.39 -53.99 -46.41
CA HIS A 443 3.65 -53.83 -47.73
C HIS A 443 2.16 -54.31 -47.71
N ALA A 444 1.17 -53.62 -48.34
CA ALA A 444 -0.21 -54.14 -48.52
C ALA A 444 -1.14 -53.41 -49.56
N LYS A 445 -2.40 -53.89 -49.67
CA LYS A 445 -3.58 -53.22 -50.29
C LYS A 445 -4.24 -52.23 -49.30
N PRO A 446 -5.23 -51.40 -49.72
CA PRO A 446 -5.89 -50.42 -48.83
C PRO A 446 -6.59 -51.03 -47.60
N GLY A 447 -6.42 -50.43 -46.40
CA GLY A 447 -7.02 -50.79 -45.10
C GLY A 447 -6.44 -50.03 -43.87
N ASP A 448 -7.11 -50.12 -42.71
CA ASP A 448 -6.78 -49.41 -41.44
C ASP A 448 -6.08 -50.28 -40.38
N TYR A 449 -5.26 -49.72 -39.46
CA TYR A 449 -4.48 -50.48 -38.45
C TYR A 449 -4.23 -49.78 -37.07
N SER A 450 -3.64 -50.48 -36.08
CA SER A 450 -3.31 -49.98 -34.72
C SER A 450 -1.91 -50.42 -34.22
N VAL A 451 -1.18 -49.61 -33.40
CA VAL A 451 0.29 -49.73 -33.13
C VAL A 451 0.72 -49.37 -31.68
N THR A 452 0.96 -50.39 -30.84
CA THR A 452 1.21 -50.19 -29.38
C THR A 452 2.58 -50.67 -28.87
N VAL A 453 2.99 -50.15 -27.70
CA VAL A 453 4.18 -50.55 -26.92
C VAL A 453 3.71 -50.98 -25.53
N SER A 454 4.27 -52.07 -24.98
CA SER A 454 3.77 -52.69 -23.75
C SER A 454 4.73 -52.56 -22.56
N LEU A 455 4.18 -52.16 -21.41
CA LEU A 455 4.81 -52.10 -20.08
C LEU A 455 3.99 -52.97 -19.11
N SER A 456 4.51 -53.28 -17.92
CA SER A 456 3.91 -54.24 -16.99
C SER A 456 3.57 -53.68 -15.59
N GLU A 457 2.54 -54.23 -14.95
CA GLU A 457 1.97 -53.69 -13.70
C GLU A 457 2.93 -53.73 -12.50
N ALA A 458 3.83 -54.72 -12.48
CA ALA A 458 4.84 -54.90 -11.43
C ALA A 458 5.87 -53.76 -11.37
N GLU A 459 5.93 -52.96 -12.43
CA GLU A 459 6.88 -51.86 -12.57
C GLU A 459 6.35 -50.60 -11.87
N VAL A 460 5.12 -50.18 -12.23
CA VAL A 460 4.55 -48.91 -11.76
C VAL A 460 4.34 -48.91 -10.25
N LYS A 461 3.84 -50.03 -9.70
CA LYS A 461 3.55 -50.16 -8.26
C LYS A 461 4.80 -50.18 -7.38
N ALA A 462 5.98 -50.42 -7.97
CA ALA A 462 7.28 -50.33 -7.30
C ALA A 462 7.94 -48.94 -7.44
N GLY A 463 7.31 -47.99 -8.14
CA GLY A 463 7.83 -46.65 -8.38
C GLY A 463 8.44 -46.42 -9.77
N LEU A 464 8.19 -47.28 -10.76
CA LEU A 464 8.45 -46.91 -12.15
C LEU A 464 7.36 -45.92 -12.61
N ALA A 465 7.75 -44.95 -13.41
CA ALA A 465 6.85 -44.32 -14.36
C ALA A 465 7.60 -44.25 -15.69
N LEU A 466 6.89 -44.54 -16.79
CA LEU A 466 7.26 -44.07 -18.13
C LEU A 466 6.16 -43.15 -18.66
N GLN A 467 6.47 -42.45 -19.74
CA GLN A 467 5.68 -41.34 -20.27
C GLN A 467 6.04 -41.18 -21.75
N PRO A 468 5.14 -41.32 -22.75
CA PRO A 468 3.71 -41.69 -22.74
C PRO A 468 3.48 -43.23 -22.85
N ALA A 469 2.53 -43.74 -23.70
CA ALA A 469 2.14 -45.17 -23.71
C ALA A 469 1.71 -45.88 -25.04
N ALA A 470 0.94 -45.31 -26.00
CA ALA A 470 0.37 -46.08 -27.16
C ALA A 470 -0.10 -45.22 -28.38
N LEU A 471 -0.25 -45.78 -29.60
CA LEU A 471 -0.62 -45.09 -30.88
C LEU A 471 -1.41 -45.98 -31.91
N GLU A 472 -1.91 -45.43 -33.04
CA GLU A 472 -2.67 -46.12 -34.14
C GLU A 472 -2.42 -45.51 -35.57
N VAL A 473 -2.56 -46.26 -36.71
CA VAL A 473 -2.17 -45.81 -38.09
C VAL A 473 -2.93 -46.51 -39.28
N SER A 474 -3.06 -45.91 -40.48
CA SER A 474 -3.80 -46.49 -41.65
C SER A 474 -3.14 -46.35 -43.04
N LEU A 475 -3.45 -47.26 -43.97
CA LEU A 475 -2.80 -47.43 -45.29
C LEU A 475 -3.81 -47.45 -46.45
N VAL A 476 -3.79 -46.48 -47.38
CA VAL A 476 -4.83 -46.39 -48.43
C VAL A 476 -4.29 -46.33 -49.86
N ASP A 477 -3.29 -45.51 -50.13
CA ASP A 477 -2.85 -45.13 -51.48
C ASP A 477 -1.33 -44.81 -51.58
N ARG A 478 -0.57 -45.03 -50.49
CA ARG A 478 0.87 -44.66 -50.29
C ARG A 478 1.47 -45.29 -49.00
N PRO A 479 2.69 -44.93 -48.48
CA PRO A 479 3.29 -45.51 -47.22
C PRO A 479 3.67 -44.60 -45.98
N LEU A 480 4.12 -45.11 -44.76
CA LEU A 480 4.02 -44.50 -43.33
C LEU A 480 5.24 -44.54 -42.26
N SER A 481 5.19 -43.95 -40.97
CA SER A 481 6.32 -43.48 -39.98
C SER A 481 6.56 -43.81 -38.37
N ASP A 482 6.50 -42.96 -37.24
CA ASP A 482 7.44 -42.91 -35.95
C ASP A 482 6.98 -42.80 -34.36
N LEU A 483 7.84 -42.84 -33.23
CA LEU A 483 7.55 -42.91 -31.66
C LEU A 483 8.72 -42.71 -30.47
N LEU A 484 8.53 -42.44 -29.07
CA LEU A 484 9.58 -42.31 -27.86
C LEU A 484 9.21 -42.15 -26.23
N PHE A 485 10.08 -42.31 -25.10
CA PHE A 485 9.79 -42.34 -23.51
C PHE A 485 10.90 -42.12 -22.24
N THR A 486 10.65 -41.90 -20.84
CA THR A 486 11.61 -41.59 -19.55
C THR A 486 11.28 -41.83 -17.91
N GLN A 487 12.13 -41.61 -16.77
CA GLN A 487 12.00 -41.95 -15.18
C GLN A 487 12.83 -41.25 -13.86
N PHE A 488 12.66 -41.50 -12.43
CA PHE A 488 13.23 -40.90 -11.04
C PHE A 488 13.44 -41.70 -9.54
N MET A 489 14.08 -41.26 -8.30
CA MET A 489 14.30 -41.90 -6.81
C MET A 489 14.93 -41.15 -5.40
N ALA A 490 15.04 -41.68 -4.04
CA ALA A 490 15.56 -41.07 -2.61
C ALA A 490 16.07 -41.93 -1.21
N SER A 491 16.38 -41.46 0.13
CA SER A 491 17.03 -42.13 1.47
C SER A 491 16.92 -41.65 3.10
N VAL A 492 17.39 -42.29 4.32
CA VAL A 492 17.25 -41.96 5.91
C VAL A 492 18.20 -42.59 7.18
N SER A 493 18.31 -42.14 8.53
CA SER A 493 19.01 -42.80 9.82
C SER A 493 18.76 -42.50 11.46
N GLY A 494 19.42 -43.09 12.58
CA GLY A 494 19.24 -42.91 14.17
C GLY A 494 20.16 -43.59 15.40
N ARG A 495 19.83 -43.67 16.79
CA ARG A 495 20.66 -44.27 18.04
C ARG A 495 20.05 -44.65 19.53
N VAL A 496 20.72 -45.34 20.58
CA VAL A 496 20.22 -45.86 22.01
C VAL A 496 21.22 -46.22 23.27
N TYR A 497 20.81 -46.29 24.60
CA TYR A 497 21.58 -46.73 25.87
C TYR A 497 20.83 -47.50 27.07
N CYS A 498 21.54 -48.20 28.03
CA CYS A 498 21.02 -48.98 29.22
C CYS A 498 21.72 -48.74 30.62
N LEU A 499 21.32 -49.47 31.71
CA LEU A 499 21.87 -49.35 33.10
C LEU A 499 22.78 -50.51 33.60
N ALA A 500 22.62 -51.72 33.09
CA ALA A 500 23.47 -52.88 33.39
C ALA A 500 23.95 -53.46 32.05
N ASN A 501 23.68 -54.74 31.75
CA ASN A 501 23.49 -55.11 30.35
C ASN A 501 22.11 -54.64 29.88
N CYS A 502 21.98 -54.32 28.59
CA CYS A 502 20.70 -54.45 27.92
C CYS A 502 20.35 -55.95 27.80
N ASP A 503 19.18 -56.35 28.30
CA ASP A 503 18.46 -57.51 27.74
C ASP A 503 17.84 -57.10 26.37
N ASP A 504 17.15 -57.99 25.67
CA ASP A 504 16.65 -57.71 24.31
C ASP A 504 15.67 -56.53 24.23
N LEU A 505 16.01 -55.52 23.41
CA LEU A 505 15.18 -54.31 23.19
C LEU A 505 14.82 -54.14 21.71
N SER A 506 13.73 -53.43 21.41
CA SER A 506 13.26 -53.23 20.04
C SER A 506 12.99 -51.75 19.74
N VAL A 507 13.54 -51.24 18.63
CA VAL A 507 13.39 -49.84 18.20
C VAL A 507 12.97 -49.75 16.73
N THR A 508 11.87 -49.04 16.43
CA THR A 508 11.16 -49.28 15.16
C THR A 508 10.85 -48.04 14.34
N LEU A 509 11.33 -47.94 13.08
CA LEU A 509 10.94 -46.92 12.12
C LEU A 509 9.68 -47.35 11.32
N GLN A 510 8.53 -46.73 11.58
CA GLN A 510 7.24 -47.04 10.97
C GLN A 510 6.82 -45.96 9.96
N PRO A 511 6.50 -46.29 8.69
CA PRO A 511 5.93 -45.31 7.78
C PRO A 511 4.52 -44.85 8.19
N VAL A 512 4.25 -43.56 7.97
CA VAL A 512 3.02 -42.87 8.41
C VAL A 512 2.05 -42.59 7.25
N SER A 513 2.54 -42.38 6.02
CA SER A 513 1.68 -42.05 4.85
C SER A 513 1.40 -43.20 3.88
N ARG A 514 2.05 -44.36 4.06
CA ARG A 514 1.90 -45.53 3.17
C ARG A 514 2.09 -46.84 3.93
N GLN A 515 1.53 -47.94 3.42
CA GLN A 515 1.89 -49.29 3.85
C GLN A 515 3.27 -49.70 3.29
N GLY A 516 4.31 -49.00 3.74
CA GLY A 516 5.66 -49.55 3.75
C GLY A 516 5.86 -50.41 5.00
N GLU A 517 6.94 -51.19 5.03
CA GLU A 517 7.26 -52.01 6.20
C GLU A 517 7.67 -51.15 7.41
N ARG A 518 7.23 -51.54 8.61
CA ARG A 518 7.74 -50.99 9.88
C ARG A 518 9.14 -51.56 10.12
N ARG A 519 10.15 -50.92 9.54
CA ARG A 519 11.58 -51.27 9.63
C ARG A 519 12.01 -51.25 11.10
N SER A 520 11.91 -52.41 11.73
CA SER A 520 12.15 -52.61 13.16
C SER A 520 13.57 -53.13 13.36
N VAL A 521 14.38 -52.38 14.09
CA VAL A 521 15.72 -52.81 14.48
C VAL A 521 15.63 -53.40 15.87
N LEU A 522 15.81 -54.72 15.96
CA LEU A 522 16.01 -55.39 17.26
C LEU A 522 17.44 -55.09 17.72
N LEU A 523 17.57 -54.67 18.97
CA LEU A 523 18.79 -54.24 19.62
C LEU A 523 19.13 -55.26 20.71
N SER A 524 19.81 -56.32 20.27
CA SER A 524 20.37 -57.38 21.12
C SER A 524 21.88 -57.18 21.24
N GLY A 525 22.37 -56.79 22.42
CA GLY A 525 23.79 -56.52 22.64
C GLY A 525 24.18 -56.60 24.10
N SER A 526 25.20 -57.39 24.43
CA SER A 526 25.66 -57.65 25.80
C SER A 526 26.55 -56.52 26.35
N GLY A 527 26.05 -55.28 26.29
CA GLY A 527 26.71 -54.05 26.71
C GLY A 527 25.70 -52.96 27.07
N ASP A 528 26.13 -51.70 27.05
CA ASP A 528 25.37 -50.55 27.58
C ASP A 528 24.86 -49.54 26.53
N THR A 529 25.27 -49.65 25.25
CA THR A 529 25.07 -48.62 24.19
C THR A 529 24.90 -49.24 22.78
N MET A 530 23.99 -48.72 21.93
CA MET A 530 23.64 -49.28 20.59
C MET A 530 23.21 -48.23 19.51
N GLU A 531 23.18 -48.57 18.21
CA GLU A 531 22.95 -47.65 17.04
C GLU A 531 21.88 -48.13 16.01
N ILE A 532 21.33 -47.27 15.13
CA ILE A 532 20.33 -47.62 14.06
C ILE A 532 20.44 -46.75 12.75
N SER A 533 20.07 -47.25 11.55
CA SER A 533 20.03 -46.45 10.27
C SER A 533 19.13 -47.04 9.15
N PHE A 534 18.78 -46.29 8.08
CA PHE A 534 17.74 -46.67 7.09
C PHE A 534 17.84 -46.06 5.64
N ASP A 535 18.73 -46.54 4.77
CA ASP A 535 18.86 -46.00 3.40
C ASP A 535 17.79 -46.44 2.37
N HIS A 536 17.85 -45.82 1.17
CA HIS A 536 17.12 -46.10 -0.08
C HIS A 536 15.58 -46.07 0.06
N VAL A 537 15.08 -44.90 0.43
CA VAL A 537 13.67 -44.63 0.74
C VAL A 537 12.98 -43.94 -0.45
N LEU A 538 12.18 -44.70 -1.21
CA LEU A 538 11.18 -44.13 -2.11
C LEU A 538 10.23 -43.17 -1.35
N PRO A 539 9.58 -42.16 -1.96
CA PRO A 539 8.71 -41.16 -1.30
C PRO A 539 7.75 -41.65 -0.16
N GLY A 540 7.83 -41.09 1.07
CA GLY A 540 6.88 -41.33 2.20
C GLY A 540 7.27 -40.81 3.62
N LYS A 541 6.31 -40.70 4.56
CA LYS A 541 6.46 -40.23 5.99
C LYS A 541 6.81 -41.34 7.01
N TYR A 542 7.36 -41.07 8.23
CA TYR A 542 7.88 -42.07 9.21
C TYR A 542 7.87 -41.73 10.76
N LYS A 543 8.04 -42.73 11.67
CA LYS A 543 8.05 -42.64 13.18
C LYS A 543 8.95 -43.66 13.93
N VAL A 544 9.57 -43.35 15.09
CA VAL A 544 10.49 -44.19 15.93
C VAL A 544 9.98 -44.45 17.38
N SER A 545 10.14 -45.65 17.99
CA SER A 545 9.71 -45.96 19.39
C SER A 545 10.32 -47.23 20.06
N ILE A 546 10.20 -47.41 21.41
CA ILE A 546 10.74 -48.53 22.26
C ILE A 546 9.78 -49.02 23.38
N SER A 547 9.92 -50.27 23.89
CA SER A 547 8.96 -50.91 24.84
C SER A 547 9.53 -51.91 25.90
N HIS A 548 9.35 -51.61 27.20
CA HIS A 548 9.38 -52.54 28.36
C HIS A 548 8.63 -51.88 29.55
N GLU A 549 8.10 -52.64 30.53
CA GLU A 549 7.17 -52.12 31.57
C GLU A 549 7.51 -52.39 33.04
N GLU A 550 8.03 -53.56 33.44
CA GLU A 550 8.44 -53.76 34.85
C GLU A 550 9.72 -53.00 35.22
N TRP A 551 10.27 -52.22 34.26
CA TRP A 551 11.37 -51.30 34.47
C TRP A 551 10.98 -49.84 34.23
N CYS A 552 11.53 -48.93 35.02
CA CYS A 552 11.43 -47.48 34.82
C CYS A 552 12.36 -47.02 33.65
N TRP A 553 11.97 -46.03 32.82
CA TRP A 553 12.68 -45.55 31.59
C TRP A 553 12.72 -44.02 31.45
N LYS A 554 13.60 -43.45 30.61
CA LYS A 554 13.74 -41.99 30.38
C LYS A 554 12.76 -41.41 29.34
N LEU A 555 12.69 -41.97 28.13
CA LEU A 555 11.83 -41.54 27.00
C LEU A 555 11.50 -42.73 26.09
N LYS A 556 10.40 -42.67 25.31
CA LYS A 556 9.90 -43.82 24.51
C LYS A 556 9.65 -43.63 22.98
N SER A 557 9.68 -42.43 22.35
CA SER A 557 9.42 -42.27 20.87
C SER A 557 9.73 -40.89 20.22
N VAL A 558 9.94 -40.81 18.88
CA VAL A 558 10.33 -39.63 17.99
C VAL A 558 9.78 -39.77 16.53
N GLU A 559 9.78 -38.78 15.60
CA GLU A 559 9.15 -38.80 14.22
C GLU A 559 9.93 -38.09 13.05
N VAL A 560 9.78 -38.49 11.74
CA VAL A 560 10.50 -37.95 10.51
C VAL A 560 9.77 -38.15 9.13
N GLU A 561 10.25 -37.62 7.97
CA GLU A 561 9.59 -37.73 6.61
C GLU A 561 10.55 -37.68 5.37
N VAL A 562 10.15 -38.27 4.22
CA VAL A 562 10.82 -38.26 2.88
C VAL A 562 9.82 -38.02 1.73
N LEU A 563 10.23 -37.32 0.64
CA LEU A 563 9.51 -37.29 -0.65
C LEU A 563 10.46 -37.48 -1.84
N ASP A 564 11.44 -36.60 -1.98
CA ASP A 564 12.45 -36.58 -3.05
C ASP A 564 13.88 -36.28 -2.52
N SER A 565 14.11 -36.43 -1.20
CA SER A 565 15.37 -36.12 -0.47
C SER A 565 15.49 -36.81 0.92
N ASP A 566 16.58 -36.57 1.68
CA ASP A 566 17.11 -37.47 2.77
C ASP A 566 17.18 -36.89 4.23
N VAL A 567 17.43 -37.72 5.29
CA VAL A 567 17.26 -37.37 6.76
C VAL A 567 18.21 -38.08 7.78
N LEU A 568 18.57 -37.48 8.97
CA LEU A 568 19.47 -38.06 10.04
C LEU A 568 19.15 -37.68 11.55
N GLY A 569 19.29 -38.61 12.53
CA GLY A 569 19.70 -38.37 13.97
C GLY A 569 18.68 -38.52 15.17
N VAL A 570 18.83 -39.50 16.10
CA VAL A 570 17.84 -39.86 17.20
C VAL A 570 18.48 -40.56 18.47
N GLU A 571 17.90 -40.54 19.70
CA GLU A 571 18.42 -41.21 20.97
C GLU A 571 17.36 -41.76 22.02
N LEU A 572 17.71 -42.71 22.94
CA LEU A 572 16.84 -43.37 24.00
C LEU A 572 17.60 -43.95 25.27
N ARG A 573 17.00 -44.13 26.51
CA ARG A 573 17.68 -44.65 27.78
C ARG A 573 16.80 -45.23 28.97
N GLN A 574 17.34 -46.14 29.84
CA GLN A 574 16.69 -46.95 30.96
C GLN A 574 16.98 -46.49 32.44
N ILE A 575 16.15 -46.83 33.48
CA ILE A 575 16.39 -46.49 34.95
C ILE A 575 15.94 -47.36 36.21
N GLY A 576 14.96 -48.32 36.31
CA GLY A 576 14.57 -48.89 37.68
C GLY A 576 13.56 -50.08 37.83
N TYR A 577 13.05 -50.45 39.06
CA TYR A 577 12.21 -51.65 39.46
C TYR A 577 10.91 -51.37 40.34
N ILE A 578 10.43 -52.16 41.37
CA ILE A 578 9.09 -51.94 42.06
C ILE A 578 8.81 -52.42 43.57
N LEU A 579 7.80 -51.88 44.33
CA LEU A 579 7.32 -52.20 45.75
C LEU A 579 5.85 -51.74 46.16
N ARG A 580 5.21 -52.10 47.34
CA ARG A 580 3.78 -51.78 47.83
C ARG A 580 3.47 -51.70 49.39
N CYS A 581 2.35 -51.06 49.91
CA CYS A 581 1.87 -51.03 51.37
C CYS A 581 0.53 -50.23 51.74
N SER A 582 -0.05 -50.21 53.00
CA SER A 582 -1.37 -49.58 53.43
C SER A 582 -1.45 -48.85 54.83
N LEU A 583 -2.44 -47.94 55.14
CA LEU A 583 -2.44 -47.03 56.35
C LEU A 583 -3.78 -46.41 56.88
N SER A 584 -3.80 -45.92 58.16
CA SER A 584 -4.92 -45.12 58.77
C SER A 584 -4.74 -43.59 58.77
N HIS A 585 -3.49 -43.11 58.76
CA HIS A 585 -3.06 -41.72 58.56
C HIS A 585 -1.81 -41.77 57.69
N ALA A 586 -1.54 -40.75 56.88
CA ALA A 586 -0.35 -40.75 56.03
C ALA A 586 0.94 -40.73 56.87
N ILE A 587 1.96 -41.49 56.46
CA ILE A 587 3.25 -41.57 57.15
C ILE A 587 4.40 -41.68 56.17
N THR A 588 5.61 -41.44 56.68
CA THR A 588 6.87 -41.83 56.07
C THR A 588 7.25 -43.23 56.57
N LEU A 589 7.72 -44.13 55.69
CA LEU A 589 8.09 -45.50 56.03
C LEU A 589 9.54 -45.78 55.61
N GLU A 590 10.46 -45.73 56.57
CA GLU A 590 11.92 -45.92 56.37
C GLU A 590 12.23 -47.41 56.23
N PHE A 591 12.81 -47.85 55.10
CA PHE A 591 13.05 -49.26 54.79
C PHE A 591 14.54 -49.58 54.59
N PHE A 592 15.06 -50.62 55.25
CA PHE A 592 16.48 -50.99 55.15
C PHE A 592 16.71 -52.47 54.81
N GLN A 593 17.71 -52.74 53.96
CA GLN A 593 17.98 -54.08 53.42
C GLN A 593 18.76 -54.94 54.41
N ASP A 594 18.21 -56.11 54.77
CA ASP A 594 18.81 -56.95 55.81
C ASP A 594 20.06 -57.72 55.32
N GLY A 595 21.01 -57.95 56.22
CA GLY A 595 22.27 -58.67 55.95
C GLY A 595 23.47 -57.84 55.50
N SER A 596 23.34 -56.52 55.30
CA SER A 596 24.47 -55.63 54.96
C SER A 596 24.73 -54.56 56.03
N LYS A 597 25.99 -54.09 56.14
CA LYS A 597 26.33 -52.92 56.99
C LYS A 597 25.64 -51.65 56.45
N PRO A 598 25.38 -50.62 57.29
CA PRO A 598 24.23 -49.73 57.11
C PRO A 598 24.43 -48.61 56.06
N GLU A 599 24.50 -48.98 54.78
CA GLU A 599 24.62 -48.05 53.64
C GLU A 599 23.46 -48.16 52.62
N ASN A 600 22.39 -48.89 52.94
CA ASN A 600 21.19 -48.98 52.09
C ASN A 600 19.90 -48.84 52.93
N VAL A 601 19.58 -47.59 53.27
CA VAL A 601 18.24 -47.19 53.74
C VAL A 601 17.54 -46.45 52.60
N GLY A 602 16.38 -46.94 52.19
CA GLY A 602 15.41 -46.19 51.39
C GLY A 602 14.25 -45.69 52.26
N VAL A 603 13.43 -44.79 51.74
CA VAL A 603 12.28 -44.25 52.49
C VAL A 603 11.10 -44.06 51.54
N TYR A 604 9.91 -44.50 51.92
CA TYR A 604 8.68 -44.31 51.13
C TYR A 604 7.61 -43.53 51.87
N ASN A 605 7.10 -42.48 51.24
CA ASN A 605 6.01 -41.66 51.75
C ASN A 605 4.67 -42.24 51.29
N LEU A 606 3.78 -42.49 52.25
CA LEU A 606 2.63 -43.35 52.08
C LEU A 606 1.32 -42.62 52.42
N SER A 607 0.36 -42.66 51.50
CA SER A 607 -0.98 -42.12 51.69
C SER A 607 -1.85 -42.99 52.61
N LYS A 608 -2.90 -42.38 53.20
CA LYS A 608 -3.98 -43.04 53.97
C LYS A 608 -4.80 -43.94 53.03
N GLY A 609 -4.31 -45.17 52.80
CA GLY A 609 -4.76 -46.05 51.72
C GLY A 609 -3.59 -46.90 51.19
N VAL A 610 -3.72 -47.50 50.02
CA VAL A 610 -2.75 -48.48 49.47
C VAL A 610 -1.83 -47.87 48.40
N ASN A 611 -0.51 -48.11 48.48
CA ASN A 611 0.55 -47.40 47.73
C ASN A 611 1.47 -48.35 46.90
N ARG A 612 2.29 -47.80 45.96
CA ARG A 612 3.30 -48.52 45.11
C ARG A 612 4.52 -47.64 44.73
N PHE A 613 5.73 -48.19 44.52
CA PHE A 613 7.00 -47.41 44.28
C PHE A 613 8.06 -48.12 43.40
N CYS A 614 9.10 -47.43 42.89
CA CYS A 614 10.18 -47.97 42.02
C CYS A 614 11.56 -48.05 42.75
N LEU A 615 12.12 -49.26 42.91
CA LEU A 615 13.43 -49.54 43.58
C LEU A 615 14.61 -49.59 42.59
N SER A 616 15.86 -49.45 43.08
CA SER A 616 17.09 -49.55 42.26
C SER A 616 17.94 -50.82 42.50
N LYS A 617 17.64 -51.60 43.56
CA LYS A 617 18.34 -52.86 43.91
C LYS A 617 17.32 -53.91 44.44
N PRO A 618 17.53 -55.22 44.22
CA PRO A 618 16.67 -56.28 44.77
C PRO A 618 17.03 -56.65 46.23
N GLY A 619 16.04 -57.04 47.06
CA GLY A 619 16.28 -57.40 48.47
C GLY A 619 15.07 -57.69 49.39
N LEU A 620 15.39 -58.02 50.64
CA LEU A 620 14.47 -58.15 51.79
C LEU A 620 14.67 -56.93 52.72
N TYR A 621 13.59 -56.32 53.23
CA TYR A 621 13.60 -55.00 53.86
C TYR A 621 12.82 -54.90 55.19
N LYS A 622 13.31 -54.12 56.16
CA LYS A 622 12.62 -53.79 57.43
C LYS A 622 12.14 -52.33 57.43
N VAL A 623 10.87 -52.08 57.78
CA VAL A 623 10.12 -50.82 57.54
C VAL A 623 9.65 -50.10 58.83
N THR A 624 9.95 -48.81 58.99
CA THR A 624 9.78 -48.03 60.23
C THR A 624 8.92 -46.77 60.02
N PRO A 625 7.83 -46.54 60.77
CA PRO A 625 6.95 -45.37 60.59
C PRO A 625 7.47 -44.07 61.23
N ARG A 626 7.31 -42.94 60.51
CA ARG A 626 7.51 -41.58 61.02
C ARG A 626 6.35 -40.67 60.62
N SER A 627 5.83 -39.88 61.55
CA SER A 627 4.86 -38.81 61.26
C SER A 627 4.69 -37.86 62.47
N CYS A 628 4.03 -36.73 62.23
CA CYS A 628 3.60 -35.71 63.19
C CYS A 628 2.49 -36.18 64.17
N HIS A 629 1.93 -37.36 63.95
CA HIS A 629 1.13 -38.09 64.93
C HIS A 629 2.03 -38.96 65.81
N GLN A 630 1.71 -39.06 67.10
CA GLN A 630 2.28 -40.10 67.97
C GLN A 630 1.52 -41.42 67.77
N PHE A 631 2.21 -42.50 67.37
CA PHE A 631 1.63 -43.85 67.12
C PHE A 631 1.85 -44.82 68.29
N GLU A 632 1.27 -46.02 68.20
CA GLU A 632 1.38 -47.07 69.24
C GLU A 632 2.67 -47.92 69.18
N GLN A 633 3.35 -48.03 68.03
CA GLN A 633 4.51 -48.91 67.81
C GLN A 633 5.49 -48.39 66.75
N ASP A 634 6.74 -48.88 66.81
CA ASP A 634 7.90 -48.27 66.14
C ASP A 634 8.48 -48.99 64.88
N TYR A 635 8.13 -50.24 64.48
CA TYR A 635 8.60 -50.84 63.19
C TYR A 635 7.93 -52.18 62.73
N TYR A 636 8.10 -52.55 61.45
CA TYR A 636 7.46 -53.64 60.66
C TYR A 636 8.42 -54.23 59.55
N THR A 637 8.01 -55.10 58.59
CA THR A 637 8.91 -55.74 57.53
C THR A 637 8.29 -56.03 56.13
N TYR A 638 9.08 -56.28 55.06
CA TYR A 638 8.67 -56.49 53.63
C TYR A 638 9.72 -57.24 52.73
N ASP A 639 9.31 -57.89 51.61
CA ASP A 639 10.19 -58.62 50.64
C ASP A 639 9.91 -58.25 49.15
N THR A 640 10.93 -58.13 48.29
CA THR A 640 10.77 -57.87 46.83
C THR A 640 10.67 -59.10 45.93
N SER A 641 11.08 -60.28 46.41
CA SER A 641 10.88 -61.56 45.70
C SER A 641 9.44 -62.08 45.83
N ALA A 642 8.69 -61.61 46.83
CA ALA A 642 7.31 -62.03 47.12
C ALA A 642 6.46 -60.87 47.73
N PRO A 643 5.97 -59.91 46.91
CA PRO A 643 5.41 -58.63 47.40
C PRO A 643 3.99 -58.70 48.04
N THR A 644 3.80 -58.07 49.21
CA THR A 644 2.52 -58.07 50.00
C THR A 644 2.06 -56.65 50.49
N ILE A 645 1.37 -56.49 51.64
CA ILE A 645 0.70 -55.24 52.15
C ILE A 645 0.70 -55.17 53.73
N LEU A 646 0.60 -53.98 54.36
CA LEU A 646 0.98 -53.64 55.78
C LEU A 646 0.08 -52.48 56.39
N THR A 647 -0.01 -52.19 57.73
CA THR A 647 -1.02 -51.23 58.39
C THR A 647 -0.68 -50.60 59.80
N LEU A 648 -1.14 -49.36 60.19
CA LEU A 648 -0.78 -48.59 61.46
C LEU A 648 -1.81 -47.52 62.05
N THR A 649 -1.71 -47.03 63.34
CA THR A 649 -2.67 -46.12 64.12
C THR A 649 -2.10 -45.12 65.20
N ALA A 650 -2.82 -44.01 65.56
CA ALA A 650 -2.31 -42.76 66.23
C ALA A 650 -3.09 -42.14 67.46
N VAL A 651 -2.47 -41.26 68.28
CA VAL A 651 -2.98 -40.76 69.60
C VAL A 651 -2.83 -39.25 69.97
N ARG A 652 -1.70 -38.59 69.68
CA ARG A 652 -1.45 -37.15 70.02
C ARG A 652 -0.99 -36.38 68.78
N HIS A 653 -1.22 -35.07 68.80
CA HIS A 653 -1.25 -34.23 67.60
C HIS A 653 -0.26 -33.06 67.74
N HIS A 654 0.86 -33.12 67.00
CA HIS A 654 1.79 -32.00 66.95
C HIS A 654 1.17 -30.87 66.11
N MET A 655 1.03 -29.67 66.69
CA MET A 655 0.91 -28.46 65.88
C MET A 655 2.25 -27.74 65.83
N THR A 656 2.51 -27.15 64.68
CA THR A 656 3.58 -26.21 64.42
C THR A 656 2.94 -24.95 63.84
N GLY A 657 3.48 -23.79 64.15
CA GLY A 657 3.22 -22.57 63.41
C GLY A 657 4.45 -22.23 62.58
N LEU A 658 4.25 -22.24 61.26
CA LEU A 658 5.20 -21.95 60.20
C LEU A 658 5.21 -20.47 59.80
N ILE A 659 6.03 -19.61 60.40
CA ILE A 659 6.28 -18.29 59.79
C ILE A 659 7.45 -18.41 58.83
N THR A 660 7.10 -18.64 57.56
CA THR A 660 8.08 -18.73 56.46
C THR A 660 8.38 -17.34 55.94
N THR A 661 9.65 -17.06 55.73
CA THR A 661 10.17 -15.73 55.35
C THR A 661 11.37 -15.85 54.44
N ASP A 662 11.69 -14.79 53.70
CA ASP A 662 12.67 -14.86 52.60
C ASP A 662 14.02 -14.22 52.95
N LYS A 663 14.14 -13.55 54.11
CA LYS A 663 15.35 -12.91 54.65
C LYS A 663 15.47 -13.12 56.17
N ILE A 664 16.71 -13.21 56.68
CA ILE A 664 16.99 -13.41 58.12
C ILE A 664 16.72 -12.08 58.83
N LEU A 665 15.66 -12.02 59.61
CA LEU A 665 15.11 -10.79 60.16
C LEU A 665 14.37 -11.11 61.47
N ASP A 666 14.40 -10.19 62.44
CA ASP A 666 13.71 -10.35 63.72
C ASP A 666 12.21 -10.67 63.50
N VAL A 667 11.78 -11.92 63.70
CA VAL A 667 10.37 -12.32 63.68
C VAL A 667 9.91 -12.56 65.10
N THR A 668 8.92 -11.81 65.56
CA THR A 668 8.26 -12.06 66.86
C THR A 668 6.85 -12.59 66.66
N VAL A 669 6.43 -13.50 67.54
CA VAL A 669 5.16 -14.22 67.43
C VAL A 669 4.41 -14.11 68.74
N THR A 670 3.18 -13.61 68.72
CA THR A 670 2.30 -13.61 69.90
C THR A 670 1.22 -14.66 69.74
N ILE A 671 1.22 -15.68 70.61
CA ILE A 671 0.20 -16.73 70.68
C ILE A 671 -0.71 -16.47 71.87
N LYS A 672 -2.03 -16.46 71.66
CA LYS A 672 -3.05 -16.35 72.71
C LYS A 672 -3.95 -17.58 72.67
N SER A 673 -4.04 -18.31 73.78
CA SER A 673 -5.03 -19.38 73.95
C SER A 673 -6.39 -18.79 74.32
N SER A 674 -7.49 -19.46 73.95
CA SER A 674 -8.84 -19.10 74.42
C SER A 674 -9.12 -19.52 75.87
N ILE A 675 -8.11 -20.00 76.61
CA ILE A 675 -8.20 -20.43 78.01
C ILE A 675 -7.66 -19.29 78.91
N GLU A 676 -8.55 -18.57 79.60
CA GLU A 676 -8.22 -17.33 80.34
C GLU A 676 -7.13 -17.48 81.44
N SER A 677 -6.85 -18.71 81.89
CA SER A 677 -5.80 -18.98 82.87
C SER A 677 -4.38 -19.13 82.26
N GLU A 678 -4.24 -19.20 80.94
CA GLU A 678 -2.92 -19.24 80.28
C GLU A 678 -2.56 -17.84 79.74
N PRO A 679 -1.40 -17.27 80.12
CA PRO A 679 -0.98 -15.95 79.66
C PRO A 679 -0.60 -15.96 78.17
N ALA A 680 -0.70 -14.80 77.51
CA ALA A 680 -0.26 -14.63 76.13
C ALA A 680 1.23 -14.97 75.98
N LEU A 681 1.52 -16.00 75.18
CA LEU A 681 2.85 -16.54 74.97
C LEU A 681 3.51 -15.80 73.80
N VAL A 682 4.36 -14.83 74.11
CA VAL A 682 5.21 -14.16 73.12
C VAL A 682 6.47 -14.98 72.92
N LEU A 683 6.63 -15.53 71.72
CA LEU A 683 7.81 -16.24 71.26
C LEU A 683 8.60 -15.31 70.32
N GLY A 684 9.69 -14.75 70.81
CA GLY A 684 10.71 -14.19 69.94
C GLY A 684 11.58 -13.05 70.52
N PRO A 685 12.46 -12.43 69.69
CA PRO A 685 12.66 -12.74 68.27
C PRO A 685 13.04 -14.21 68.08
N LEU A 686 12.25 -14.93 67.28
CA LEU A 686 12.56 -16.30 66.93
C LEU A 686 13.86 -16.25 66.13
N ARG A 687 14.81 -17.09 66.52
CA ARG A 687 15.97 -17.37 65.67
C ARG A 687 15.54 -18.37 64.62
N SER A 688 15.97 -18.15 63.38
CA SER A 688 15.76 -19.09 62.29
C SER A 688 16.35 -20.45 62.67
N LEU A 689 15.76 -21.55 62.16
CA LEU A 689 16.34 -22.90 62.33
C LEU A 689 17.77 -22.99 61.77
N GLU A 690 18.08 -22.07 60.86
CA GLU A 690 19.36 -21.85 60.22
C GLU A 690 20.38 -21.22 61.20
N GLU A 691 20.11 -20.04 61.80
CA GLU A 691 21.02 -19.36 62.76
C GLU A 691 21.47 -20.27 63.91
N GLN A 692 20.53 -21.05 64.45
CA GLN A 692 20.76 -21.97 65.56
C GLN A 692 21.79 -23.06 65.20
N ARG A 693 21.97 -23.36 63.90
CA ARG A 693 22.93 -24.35 63.40
C ARG A 693 24.34 -23.79 63.25
N GLN A 694 24.47 -22.55 62.76
CA GLN A 694 25.78 -21.88 62.64
C GLN A 694 26.42 -21.66 64.02
N GLU A 695 25.65 -21.20 65.02
CA GLU A 695 26.20 -21.00 66.38
C GLU A 695 26.76 -22.29 66.99
N GLN A 696 26.13 -23.44 66.75
CA GLN A 696 26.61 -24.74 67.26
C GLN A 696 27.97 -25.12 66.66
N GLN A 697 28.17 -24.88 65.36
CA GLN A 697 29.47 -25.10 64.71
C GLN A 697 30.52 -24.07 65.13
N LEU A 698 30.17 -22.80 65.29
CA LEU A 698 31.10 -21.79 65.82
C LEU A 698 31.59 -22.18 67.21
N GLN A 699 30.69 -22.68 68.08
CA GLN A 699 31.06 -23.19 69.40
C GLN A 699 31.97 -24.43 69.31
N GLU A 700 31.70 -25.38 68.41
CA GLU A 700 32.56 -26.56 68.24
C GLU A 700 33.96 -26.19 67.71
N ILE A 701 34.04 -25.22 66.80
CA ILE A 701 35.27 -24.71 66.20
C ILE A 701 36.09 -23.92 67.22
N GLU A 702 35.46 -23.07 68.03
CA GLU A 702 36.14 -22.34 69.10
C GLU A 702 36.68 -23.31 70.17
N LEU A 703 35.95 -24.40 70.47
CA LEU A 703 36.42 -25.52 71.30
C LEU A 703 37.68 -26.19 70.73
N ARG A 704 37.64 -26.59 69.45
CA ARG A 704 38.79 -27.21 68.75
C ARG A 704 39.98 -26.26 68.65
N ARG A 705 39.72 -24.96 68.48
CA ARG A 705 40.75 -23.91 68.47
C ARG A 705 41.40 -23.74 69.84
N GLN A 706 40.61 -23.63 70.91
CA GLN A 706 41.11 -23.58 72.28
C GLN A 706 41.93 -24.84 72.61
N GLU A 707 41.53 -26.01 72.11
CA GLU A 707 42.32 -27.24 72.27
C GLU A 707 43.67 -27.18 71.51
N ARG A 708 43.71 -26.60 70.30
CA ARG A 708 44.96 -26.37 69.55
C ARG A 708 45.87 -25.36 70.27
N GLU A 709 45.33 -24.25 70.73
CA GLU A 709 46.09 -23.21 71.44
C GLU A 709 46.62 -23.74 72.79
N ARG A 710 45.85 -24.57 73.52
CA ARG A 710 46.33 -25.23 74.74
C ARG A 710 47.43 -26.25 74.46
N ARG A 711 47.29 -27.09 73.42
CA ARG A 711 48.31 -28.05 72.98
C ARG A 711 49.60 -27.35 72.51
N ALA A 712 49.51 -26.16 71.93
CA ALA A 712 50.67 -25.35 71.55
C ALA A 712 51.40 -24.74 72.77
N GLN A 713 50.68 -24.38 73.83
CA GLN A 713 51.29 -23.89 75.08
C GLN A 713 51.95 -25.00 75.92
N GLU A 714 51.61 -26.27 75.67
CA GLU A 714 52.23 -27.45 76.30
C GLU A 714 53.51 -27.93 75.55
N ALA A 715 53.93 -27.25 74.47
CA ALA A 715 54.93 -27.75 73.51
C ALA A 715 56.26 -26.97 73.46
N GLU A 716 57.08 -27.03 74.53
CA GLU A 716 58.50 -26.69 74.46
C GLU A 716 59.36 -27.91 74.02
N ASP A 717 59.44 -28.19 72.70
CA ASP A 717 60.69 -28.61 72.01
C ASP A 717 60.54 -28.62 70.47
N GLY A 718 61.67 -28.56 69.76
CA GLY A 718 61.84 -29.29 68.49
C GLY A 718 61.37 -28.66 67.17
N GLY A 719 60.55 -27.61 67.19
CA GLY A 719 60.29 -26.64 66.10
C GLY A 719 60.13 -27.11 64.63
N ASP A 720 58.92 -26.97 64.09
CA ASP A 720 58.72 -26.13 62.90
C ASP A 720 57.31 -25.50 62.95
N SER A 721 57.17 -24.25 62.52
CA SER A 721 55.94 -23.45 62.69
C SER A 721 55.41 -22.91 61.36
N GLN A 722 54.66 -23.74 60.64
CA GLN A 722 53.61 -23.23 59.75
C GLN A 722 52.27 -23.22 60.51
N PRO A 723 51.51 -22.11 60.47
CA PRO A 723 50.37 -21.91 61.34
C PRO A 723 49.20 -22.86 61.00
N PRO A 724 48.46 -23.36 62.00
CA PRO A 724 47.30 -24.23 61.76
C PRO A 724 46.18 -23.46 61.05
N ILE A 725 45.53 -24.14 60.11
CA ILE A 725 44.41 -23.60 59.33
C ILE A 725 43.25 -23.24 60.27
N GLN A 726 42.71 -22.03 60.10
CA GLN A 726 41.60 -21.52 60.89
C GLN A 726 40.27 -22.10 60.36
N GLU A 727 39.65 -22.98 61.14
CA GLU A 727 38.30 -23.48 60.86
C GLU A 727 37.26 -22.35 60.99
N ARG A 728 36.18 -22.44 60.20
CA ARG A 728 35.02 -21.53 60.20
C ARG A 728 33.73 -22.35 60.03
N ALA A 729 32.63 -21.85 60.60
CA ALA A 729 31.32 -22.49 60.54
C ALA A 729 30.57 -22.19 59.23
N ASP A 730 29.55 -22.99 58.93
CA ASP A 730 28.72 -22.87 57.74
C ASP A 730 27.85 -21.60 57.77
N GLU A 731 27.56 -21.05 56.58
CA GLU A 731 26.82 -19.80 56.40
C GLU A 731 25.30 -20.02 56.26
N LEU A 732 24.52 -18.94 56.31
CA LEU A 732 23.06 -18.95 56.57
C LEU A 732 22.24 -18.55 55.33
N THR A 733 21.27 -19.38 54.94
CA THR A 733 20.56 -19.29 53.64
C THR A 733 19.04 -19.43 53.75
N SER A 734 18.29 -18.68 52.95
CA SER A 734 16.82 -18.57 53.00
C SER A 734 16.07 -19.60 52.12
N PRO A 735 14.73 -19.74 52.23
CA PRO A 735 13.84 -19.08 53.18
C PRO A 735 14.16 -19.45 54.63
N PHE A 736 13.96 -18.51 55.54
CA PHE A 736 14.28 -18.67 56.95
C PHE A 736 13.04 -19.09 57.73
N HIS A 737 13.20 -20.17 58.48
CA HIS A 737 12.10 -20.90 59.08
C HIS A 737 11.98 -20.55 60.55
N TYR A 738 11.09 -19.61 60.85
CA TYR A 738 10.73 -19.26 62.22
C TYR A 738 9.64 -20.23 62.71
N GLU A 739 10.06 -21.46 62.97
CA GLU A 739 9.20 -22.50 63.54
C GLU A 739 8.93 -22.23 65.02
N PHE A 740 7.66 -22.40 65.40
CA PHE A 740 7.26 -22.62 66.77
C PHE A 740 6.36 -23.85 66.86
N SER A 741 6.46 -24.61 67.95
CA SER A 741 5.71 -25.85 68.17
C SER A 741 4.77 -25.73 69.37
N TYR A 742 3.55 -26.25 69.26
CA TYR A 742 2.59 -26.32 70.37
C TYR A 742 1.82 -27.65 70.33
N TRP A 743 1.74 -28.35 71.47
CA TRP A 743 1.09 -29.67 71.57
C TRP A 743 -0.37 -29.52 72.02
N ALA A 744 -1.19 -28.99 71.11
CA ALA A 744 -2.60 -28.71 71.34
C ALA A 744 -3.46 -29.97 71.55
N ARG A 745 -4.62 -29.79 72.19
CA ARG A 745 -5.65 -30.82 72.38
C ARG A 745 -6.76 -30.69 71.34
N ALA A 746 -7.46 -31.79 71.08
CA ALA A 746 -8.70 -31.74 70.30
C ALA A 746 -9.76 -30.89 71.03
N GLY A 747 -10.29 -29.87 70.36
CA GLY A 747 -11.24 -28.88 70.87
C GLY A 747 -10.64 -27.50 71.21
N GLU A 748 -9.32 -27.33 71.14
CA GLU A 748 -8.61 -26.12 71.59
C GLU A 748 -8.51 -25.04 70.50
N ARG A 749 -8.66 -23.75 70.86
CA ARG A 749 -8.57 -22.61 69.94
C ARG A 749 -7.49 -21.60 70.38
N ILE A 750 -6.69 -21.16 69.41
CA ILE A 750 -5.63 -20.16 69.59
C ILE A 750 -5.69 -19.06 68.52
N THR A 751 -5.14 -17.89 68.84
CA THR A 751 -4.97 -16.73 67.94
C THR A 751 -3.49 -16.38 67.87
N VAL A 752 -2.95 -16.14 66.67
CA VAL A 752 -1.52 -15.85 66.46
C VAL A 752 -1.28 -14.63 65.57
N THR A 753 -0.37 -13.75 66.01
CA THR A 753 0.01 -12.51 65.32
C THR A 753 1.54 -12.40 65.22
N PRO A 754 2.14 -12.31 64.02
CA PRO A 754 3.58 -12.13 63.81
C PRO A 754 3.96 -10.67 63.47
N SER A 755 5.25 -10.31 63.63
CA SER A 755 5.78 -9.03 63.13
C SER A 755 7.29 -9.03 62.86
N SER A 756 7.74 -8.18 61.91
CA SER A 756 9.15 -7.93 61.53
C SER A 756 9.28 -6.59 60.76
N LYS A 757 10.48 -6.25 60.26
CA LYS A 757 10.83 -4.94 59.68
C LYS A 757 10.73 -4.82 58.15
N GLU A 758 11.17 -5.83 57.40
CA GLU A 758 11.15 -5.80 55.91
C GLU A 758 10.09 -6.76 55.31
N LEU A 759 9.35 -7.46 56.18
CA LEU A 759 8.44 -8.53 55.81
C LEU A 759 6.98 -8.10 55.98
N LEU A 760 6.15 -8.41 54.98
CA LEU A 760 4.70 -8.26 55.02
C LEU A 760 4.06 -9.62 55.26
N PHE A 761 3.23 -9.71 56.30
CA PHE A 761 2.65 -10.96 56.78
C PHE A 761 1.25 -11.17 56.22
N TYR A 762 1.07 -12.30 55.54
CA TYR A 762 -0.19 -12.67 54.89
C TYR A 762 -0.68 -14.03 55.43
N PRO A 763 -1.82 -14.08 56.16
CA PRO A 763 -2.58 -12.95 56.72
C PRO A 763 -1.84 -12.24 57.87
N PRO A 764 -2.20 -11.00 58.24
CA PRO A 764 -1.52 -10.26 59.32
C PRO A 764 -1.78 -10.84 60.73
N GLU A 765 -2.85 -11.64 60.89
CA GLU A 765 -3.13 -12.46 62.08
C GLU A 765 -4.00 -13.65 61.67
N ILE A 766 -4.04 -14.72 62.48
CA ILE A 766 -4.86 -15.91 62.19
C ILE A 766 -5.41 -16.56 63.47
N GLU A 767 -6.63 -17.11 63.39
CA GLU A 767 -7.22 -17.96 64.44
C GLU A 767 -7.29 -19.43 63.98
N ALA A 768 -6.97 -20.36 64.88
CA ALA A 768 -6.89 -21.79 64.60
C ALA A 768 -7.59 -22.61 65.69
N THR A 769 -8.40 -23.61 65.30
CA THR A 769 -9.05 -24.55 66.22
C THR A 769 -8.70 -25.99 65.86
N ILE A 770 -8.33 -26.82 66.85
CA ILE A 770 -7.71 -28.12 66.62
C ILE A 770 -8.71 -29.27 66.77
N THR A 771 -8.85 -30.11 65.74
CA THR A 771 -9.90 -31.14 65.68
C THR A 771 -9.43 -32.56 66.03
N GLY A 772 -8.21 -32.94 65.63
CA GLY A 772 -7.62 -34.26 65.91
C GLY A 772 -7.87 -35.36 64.87
N GLU A 773 -8.56 -35.11 63.76
CA GLU A 773 -8.79 -36.14 62.71
C GLU A 773 -7.61 -36.29 61.71
N SER A 774 -6.57 -35.49 61.88
CA SER A 774 -5.36 -35.43 61.04
C SER A 774 -4.17 -34.92 61.87
N CYS A 775 -2.96 -34.86 61.27
CA CYS A 775 -1.93 -34.00 61.82
C CYS A 775 -2.41 -32.56 61.66
N PRO A 776 -2.50 -31.76 62.75
CA PRO A 776 -2.69 -30.33 62.62
C PRO A 776 -1.52 -29.73 61.83
N GLY A 777 -0.29 -30.18 62.10
CA GLY A 777 0.89 -29.79 61.35
C GLY A 777 1.04 -28.27 61.38
N ARG A 778 1.27 -27.65 60.23
CA ARG A 778 1.27 -26.19 60.08
C ARG A 778 -0.15 -25.62 60.09
N VAL A 779 -0.76 -25.50 61.28
CA VAL A 779 -2.12 -24.93 61.44
C VAL A 779 -2.11 -23.41 61.34
N VAL A 780 -1.02 -22.81 61.83
CA VAL A 780 -0.72 -21.39 61.68
C VAL A 780 0.32 -21.28 60.58
N ASP A 781 -0.16 -21.00 59.37
CA ASP A 781 0.69 -20.65 58.23
C ASP A 781 0.55 -19.16 57.98
N ILE A 782 1.65 -18.43 58.12
CA ILE A 782 1.69 -17.00 57.82
C ILE A 782 2.95 -16.73 57.02
N ALA A 783 2.77 -16.40 55.74
CA ALA A 783 3.85 -16.03 54.87
C ALA A 783 4.27 -14.60 55.20
N GLY A 784 5.37 -14.45 55.94
CA GLY A 784 6.08 -13.18 56.10
C GLY A 784 6.97 -12.95 54.90
N ARG A 785 6.36 -12.65 53.74
CA ARG A 785 7.11 -12.39 52.50
C ARG A 785 7.97 -11.16 52.70
N ALA A 786 9.18 -11.12 52.15
CA ALA A 786 9.74 -9.83 51.79
C ALA A 786 8.75 -9.21 50.81
N GLY A 787 8.18 -8.06 51.16
CA GLY A 787 7.37 -7.35 50.17
C GLY A 787 8.27 -7.02 48.99
N LEU A 788 7.69 -6.96 47.79
CA LEU A 788 8.45 -6.72 46.58
C LEU A 788 9.22 -5.40 46.73
N PHE A 789 10.53 -5.50 46.93
CA PHE A 789 11.44 -4.41 46.69
C PHE A 789 11.63 -4.40 45.18
N LEU A 790 11.02 -3.41 44.52
CA LEU A 790 11.34 -3.12 43.13
C LEU A 790 12.73 -2.51 43.14
N GLU A 791 13.70 -3.39 42.96
CA GLU A 791 15.11 -3.06 42.78
C GLU A 791 15.42 -3.12 41.30
N GLY A 792 16.28 -2.21 40.85
CA GLY A 792 16.70 -2.15 39.45
C GLY A 792 17.96 -1.31 39.32
N GLN A 793 18.76 -1.65 38.33
CA GLN A 793 19.98 -0.94 38.00
C GLN A 793 19.86 -0.28 36.64
N VAL A 794 20.15 1.01 36.61
CA VAL A 794 20.36 1.74 35.36
C VAL A 794 21.76 1.40 34.86
N THR A 795 21.84 0.88 33.64
CA THR A 795 23.09 0.47 32.97
C THR A 795 23.33 1.35 31.75
N PRO A 796 24.48 2.04 31.61
CA PRO A 796 25.57 2.17 32.59
C PRO A 796 25.14 2.95 33.85
N GLU A 797 25.94 2.83 34.92
CA GLU A 797 25.66 3.37 36.25
C GLU A 797 25.36 4.88 36.22
N LEU A 798 24.16 5.27 36.65
CA LEU A 798 23.62 6.61 36.45
C LEU A 798 22.78 7.13 37.62
N GLN A 799 23.36 8.01 38.45
CA GLN A 799 22.70 8.68 39.58
C GLN A 799 21.56 9.61 39.16
N GLY A 800 20.53 9.74 40.01
CA GLY A 800 19.49 10.76 39.88
C GLY A 800 18.53 10.53 38.70
N VAL A 801 18.34 9.28 38.29
CA VAL A 801 17.21 8.88 37.42
C VAL A 801 15.97 8.79 38.30
N GLU A 802 14.88 9.45 37.92
CA GLU A 802 13.60 9.34 38.63
C GLU A 802 12.90 8.04 38.19
N ILE A 803 12.53 7.22 39.17
CA ILE A 803 11.82 5.96 38.98
C ILE A 803 10.41 6.14 39.54
N SER A 804 9.41 6.03 38.68
CA SER A 804 7.99 6.12 39.00
C SER A 804 7.32 4.76 38.92
N ILE A 805 6.75 4.33 40.05
CA ILE A 805 6.07 3.05 40.21
C ILE A 805 4.57 3.29 40.27
N THR A 806 3.85 2.75 39.29
CA THR A 806 2.38 2.86 39.17
C THR A 806 1.73 1.50 39.34
N GLU A 807 0.63 1.41 40.11
CA GLU A 807 -0.20 0.20 40.13
C GLU A 807 -1.06 0.17 38.85
N ARG A 808 -0.98 -0.92 38.07
CA ARG A 808 -1.53 -0.98 36.71
C ARG A 808 -3.04 -0.66 36.68
N GLY A 809 -3.38 0.53 36.18
CA GLY A 809 -4.75 1.06 36.12
C GLY A 809 -5.00 2.32 36.98
N ALA A 810 -4.06 2.69 37.85
CA ALA A 810 -4.07 3.98 38.56
C ALA A 810 -3.67 5.15 37.64
N LYS A 811 -4.08 6.38 38.01
CA LYS A 811 -3.73 7.62 37.29
C LYS A 811 -2.58 8.43 37.92
N ALA A 812 -1.99 7.93 39.00
CA ALA A 812 -0.92 8.59 39.75
C ALA A 812 0.08 7.53 40.25
N PRO A 813 1.37 7.88 40.42
CA PRO A 813 2.36 6.98 41.01
C PRO A 813 2.01 6.64 42.45
N LEU A 814 2.31 5.40 42.84
CA LEU A 814 2.17 4.93 44.22
C LEU A 814 3.36 5.39 45.07
N VAL A 815 4.57 5.35 44.49
CA VAL A 815 5.84 5.84 45.05
C VAL A 815 6.71 6.36 43.90
N THR A 816 7.51 7.39 44.15
CA THR A 816 8.64 7.80 43.29
C THR A 816 9.95 7.79 44.09
N VAL A 817 11.07 7.47 43.43
CA VAL A 817 12.42 7.45 44.03
C VAL A 817 13.46 7.90 43.00
N ALA A 818 14.67 8.25 43.45
CA ALA A 818 15.81 8.55 42.58
C ALA A 818 16.94 7.53 42.75
N THR A 819 17.66 7.19 41.67
CA THR A 819 18.82 6.29 41.74
C THR A 819 20.01 6.88 42.51
N ASN A 820 20.75 6.00 43.19
CA ASN A 820 21.97 6.32 43.93
C ASN A 820 23.20 6.51 43.01
N GLU A 821 24.37 6.81 43.58
CA GLU A 821 25.62 7.08 42.83
C GLU A 821 26.00 5.98 41.84
N ASN A 822 25.65 4.72 42.13
CA ASN A 822 25.97 3.54 41.32
C ASN A 822 24.82 3.16 40.35
N GLY A 823 23.86 4.05 40.12
CA GLY A 823 22.72 3.82 39.23
C GLY A 823 21.64 2.87 39.74
N ALA A 824 21.72 2.40 40.98
CA ALA A 824 20.76 1.46 41.56
C ALA A 824 19.64 2.19 42.34
N TYR A 825 18.46 1.57 42.41
CA TYR A 825 17.36 1.98 43.29
C TYR A 825 16.72 0.76 43.97
N SER A 826 15.95 1.00 45.04
CA SER A 826 15.14 -0.02 45.72
C SER A 826 13.89 0.64 46.30
N VAL A 827 12.71 0.06 46.04
CA VAL A 827 11.42 0.54 46.59
C VAL A 827 10.58 -0.63 47.08
N GLY A 828 10.42 -0.73 48.40
CA GLY A 828 9.61 -1.74 49.05
C GLY A 828 9.44 -1.46 50.55
N PRO A 829 8.77 -2.36 51.29
CA PRO A 829 8.14 -3.60 50.80
C PRO A 829 6.79 -3.33 50.10
N LEU A 830 6.63 -3.76 48.83
CA LEU A 830 5.36 -3.67 48.09
C LEU A 830 4.61 -5.01 47.99
N HIS A 831 3.37 -4.99 47.48
CA HIS A 831 2.56 -6.19 47.31
C HIS A 831 3.00 -7.03 46.10
N SER A 832 3.75 -8.10 46.34
CA SER A 832 4.23 -9.07 45.32
C SER A 832 3.14 -9.65 44.39
N ASP A 833 1.87 -9.59 44.81
CA ASP A 833 0.68 -10.06 44.09
C ASP A 833 0.10 -9.03 43.10
N ARG A 834 0.58 -7.78 43.13
CA ARG A 834 0.10 -6.69 42.26
C ARG A 834 1.04 -6.44 41.09
N HIS A 835 0.45 -6.04 39.97
CA HIS A 835 1.18 -5.69 38.76
C HIS A 835 1.53 -4.21 38.79
N TYR A 836 2.82 -3.92 38.95
CA TYR A 836 3.37 -2.58 38.92
C TYR A 836 4.03 -2.28 37.58
N ASP A 837 3.60 -1.19 36.95
CA ASP A 837 4.25 -0.61 35.78
C ASP A 837 5.32 0.37 36.28
N VAL A 838 6.58 0.00 36.05
CA VAL A 838 7.77 0.76 36.44
C VAL A 838 8.24 1.57 35.24
N SER A 839 8.45 2.86 35.46
CA SER A 839 8.91 3.81 34.45
C SER A 839 10.09 4.60 34.99
N ALA A 840 11.07 4.88 34.13
CA ALA A 840 12.25 5.66 34.47
C ALA A 840 12.38 6.88 33.57
N SER A 841 12.73 8.02 34.14
CA SER A 841 12.91 9.28 33.43
C SER A 841 14.13 10.04 33.94
N LYS A 842 14.98 10.50 33.02
CA LYS A 842 16.05 11.46 33.26
C LYS A 842 16.35 12.24 31.99
N GLU A 843 16.57 13.54 32.12
CA GLU A 843 16.97 14.38 30.98
C GLU A 843 18.31 13.93 30.40
N GLY A 844 18.43 13.89 29.07
CA GLY A 844 19.64 13.46 28.37
C GLY A 844 19.84 11.94 28.24
N PHE A 845 18.89 11.11 28.64
CA PHE A 845 19.00 9.63 28.53
C PHE A 845 17.69 9.00 28.07
N ILE A 846 17.75 8.01 27.17
CA ILE A 846 16.60 7.16 26.83
C ILE A 846 16.70 5.87 27.63
N LEU A 847 15.79 5.73 28.59
CA LEU A 847 15.74 4.63 29.55
C LEU A 847 14.84 3.52 28.98
N SER A 848 15.45 2.62 28.22
CA SER A 848 14.77 1.44 27.69
C SER A 848 14.77 0.31 28.73
N THR A 849 13.60 -0.27 29.02
CA THR A 849 13.50 -1.49 29.85
C THR A 849 14.29 -2.61 29.19
N VAL A 850 15.16 -3.31 29.92
CA VAL A 850 15.88 -4.45 29.33
C VAL A 850 14.90 -5.62 29.13
N GLU A 851 14.91 -6.22 27.95
CA GLU A 851 14.04 -7.37 27.66
C GLU A 851 14.36 -8.53 28.62
N GLY A 852 13.36 -8.91 29.43
CA GLY A 852 13.48 -9.94 30.46
C GLY A 852 13.58 -9.44 31.91
N THR A 853 13.74 -8.12 32.14
CA THR A 853 13.90 -7.55 33.51
C THR A 853 12.77 -6.57 33.85
N GLN A 854 12.24 -6.64 35.08
CA GLN A 854 11.18 -5.72 35.56
C GLN A 854 11.77 -4.65 36.52
N GLY A 855 12.61 -3.77 35.98
CA GLY A 855 13.20 -2.67 36.76
C GLY A 855 14.56 -2.20 36.27
N ASP A 856 15.30 -3.05 35.55
CA ASP A 856 16.56 -2.63 34.93
C ASP A 856 16.30 -1.83 33.64
N PHE A 857 17.02 -0.73 33.50
CA PHE A 857 16.94 0.15 32.34
C PHE A 857 18.31 0.28 31.69
N LYS A 858 18.39 -0.03 30.40
CA LYS A 858 19.48 0.45 29.55
C LYS A 858 19.24 1.93 29.29
N ALA A 859 20.00 2.77 29.99
CA ALA A 859 20.07 4.20 29.73
C ALA A 859 21.06 4.45 28.62
N PHE A 860 20.60 4.48 27.38
CA PHE A 860 21.45 4.97 26.31
C PHE A 860 21.63 6.48 26.51
N ALA A 861 22.87 6.91 26.66
CA ALA A 861 23.18 8.33 26.80
C ALA A 861 22.80 9.04 25.49
N LEU A 862 21.81 9.93 25.55
CA LEU A 862 21.37 10.63 24.37
C LEU A 862 22.40 11.68 24.00
N ALA A 863 22.76 11.68 22.73
CA ALA A 863 23.72 12.60 22.18
C ALA A 863 23.14 14.01 22.04
N GLY A 864 24.06 14.97 22.03
CA GLY A 864 23.82 16.35 21.62
C GLY A 864 24.54 16.62 20.30
N VAL A 865 23.87 17.26 19.34
CA VAL A 865 24.56 17.86 18.20
C VAL A 865 24.41 19.38 18.28
N THR A 866 25.54 20.06 18.48
CA THR A 866 25.64 21.52 18.57
C THR A 866 26.14 22.08 17.24
N PHE A 867 25.27 22.81 16.56
CA PHE A 867 25.57 23.54 15.33
C PHE A 867 25.93 24.99 15.65
N LYS A 868 27.12 25.42 15.19
CA LYS A 868 27.65 26.78 15.32
C LYS A 868 27.60 27.44 13.95
N ILE A 869 26.57 28.25 13.72
CA ILE A 869 26.27 28.83 12.41
C ILE A 869 26.70 30.30 12.40
N LYS A 870 27.66 30.61 11.53
CA LYS A 870 28.35 31.93 11.48
C LYS A 870 28.36 32.47 10.06
N SER A 871 28.54 33.78 9.87
CA SER A 871 28.80 34.39 8.57
C SER A 871 30.23 34.11 8.09
N GLU A 872 30.51 34.42 6.82
CA GLU A 872 31.87 34.51 6.27
C GLU A 872 32.79 35.43 7.10
N ASP A 873 32.26 36.53 7.65
CA ASP A 873 32.95 37.42 8.61
C ASP A 873 33.06 36.86 10.04
N GLY A 874 32.69 35.60 10.28
CA GLY A 874 32.77 34.94 11.58
C GLY A 874 31.73 35.37 12.62
N HIS A 875 30.77 36.23 12.27
CA HIS A 875 29.71 36.68 13.19
C HIS A 875 28.63 35.61 13.35
N ALA A 876 27.98 35.53 14.51
CA ALA A 876 26.84 34.65 14.72
C ALA A 876 25.66 34.99 13.79
N LEU A 877 24.98 33.97 13.22
CA LEU A 877 23.78 34.16 12.40
C LEU A 877 22.52 33.69 13.13
N SER A 878 21.62 34.62 13.46
CA SER A 878 20.23 34.32 13.85
C SER A 878 19.31 34.17 12.64
N GLY A 879 18.17 33.51 12.82
CA GLY A 879 17.16 33.31 11.76
C GLY A 879 17.44 32.17 10.76
N VAL A 880 18.44 31.32 11.02
CA VAL A 880 18.74 30.14 10.19
C VAL A 880 17.89 28.96 10.68
N LEU A 881 17.06 28.41 9.80
CA LEU A 881 16.29 27.20 10.05
C LEU A 881 17.20 25.99 9.80
N LEU A 882 17.64 25.31 10.85
CA LEU A 882 18.30 24.02 10.71
C LEU A 882 17.26 22.90 10.83
N SER A 883 17.16 22.08 9.79
CA SER A 883 16.46 20.79 9.84
C SER A 883 17.43 19.68 10.23
N LEU A 884 17.00 18.78 11.12
CA LEU A 884 17.72 17.57 11.52
C LEU A 884 16.75 16.38 11.52
N SER A 885 17.06 15.33 10.75
CA SER A 885 16.26 14.09 10.72
C SER A 885 17.13 12.83 10.70
N GLY A 886 16.67 11.76 11.36
CA GLY A 886 17.41 10.50 11.46
C GLY A 886 16.60 9.43 12.18
N GLY A 887 16.51 8.23 11.59
CA GLY A 887 15.57 7.20 12.05
C GLY A 887 14.14 7.74 12.10
N SER A 888 13.51 7.67 13.28
CA SER A 888 12.18 8.24 13.57
C SER A 888 12.21 9.69 14.08
N PHE A 889 13.39 10.27 14.36
CA PHE A 889 13.51 11.63 14.86
C PHE A 889 13.43 12.64 13.70
N ARG A 890 12.59 13.67 13.87
CA ARG A 890 12.65 14.92 13.10
C ARG A 890 12.57 16.11 14.05
N SER A 891 13.40 17.13 13.83
CA SER A 891 13.30 18.41 14.53
C SER A 891 13.82 19.54 13.64
N ASN A 892 13.15 20.68 13.71
CA ASN A 892 13.49 21.88 12.94
C ASN A 892 13.60 23.04 13.94
N LEU A 893 14.75 23.70 14.03
CA LEU A 893 15.00 24.79 14.99
C LEU A 893 15.58 26.02 14.28
N LEU A 894 15.24 27.20 14.77
CA LEU A 894 15.71 28.49 14.25
C LEU A 894 16.84 29.05 15.13
N THR A 895 17.97 29.48 14.55
CA THR A 895 19.06 30.07 15.34
C THR A 895 18.63 31.38 16.01
N GLN A 896 19.04 31.53 17.27
CA GLN A 896 18.97 32.79 18.02
C GLN A 896 20.27 33.59 17.85
N ASP A 897 20.37 34.78 18.46
CA ASP A 897 21.49 35.73 18.29
C ASP A 897 22.87 35.19 18.70
N THR A 898 22.91 34.05 19.40
CA THR A 898 24.15 33.32 19.69
C THR A 898 24.75 32.63 18.47
N GLY A 899 23.97 32.39 17.42
CA GLY A 899 24.35 31.57 16.27
C GLY A 899 24.54 30.08 16.61
N VAL A 900 24.06 29.64 17.78
CA VAL A 900 24.22 28.27 18.28
C VAL A 900 22.86 27.59 18.42
N LEU A 901 22.71 26.44 17.77
CA LEU A 901 21.62 25.50 17.99
C LEU A 901 22.18 24.22 18.61
N THR A 902 21.49 23.66 19.59
CA THR A 902 21.81 22.33 20.13
C THR A 902 20.58 21.44 20.08
N PHE A 903 20.69 20.35 19.33
CA PHE A 903 19.71 19.28 19.29
C PHE A 903 20.11 18.26 20.36
N ASN A 904 19.48 18.37 21.53
CA ASN A 904 19.61 17.41 22.62
C ASN A 904 18.72 16.18 22.36
N ASN A 905 18.88 15.15 23.20
CA ASN A 905 18.00 13.97 23.23
C ASN A 905 18.02 13.13 21.93
N LEU A 906 19.15 13.10 21.21
CA LEU A 906 19.32 12.29 20.00
C LEU A 906 19.76 10.85 20.34
N SER A 907 19.12 9.86 19.74
CA SER A 907 19.56 8.46 19.85
C SER A 907 20.86 8.23 19.08
N PRO A 908 21.67 7.21 19.42
CA PRO A 908 22.81 6.82 18.58
C PRO A 908 22.34 6.39 17.19
N GLY A 909 23.00 6.84 16.13
CA GLY A 909 22.58 6.55 14.76
C GLY A 909 23.15 7.50 13.70
N GLN A 910 22.56 7.49 12.51
CA GLN A 910 22.87 8.44 11.45
C GLN A 910 21.76 9.46 11.24
N TYR A 911 22.17 10.72 11.12
CA TYR A 911 21.30 11.88 10.95
C TYR A 911 21.71 12.68 9.71
N TYR A 912 20.74 13.20 9.00
CA TYR A 912 20.90 14.20 7.95
C TYR A 912 20.56 15.57 8.51
N PHE A 913 21.42 16.56 8.31
CA PHE A 913 21.14 17.95 8.66
C PHE A 913 21.18 18.87 7.45
N LYS A 914 20.36 19.93 7.48
CA LYS A 914 20.27 20.94 6.41
C LYS A 914 20.02 22.35 6.97
N PRO A 915 21.01 23.26 7.00
CA PRO A 915 20.80 24.68 7.26
C PRO A 915 20.08 25.36 6.08
N MET A 916 19.10 26.20 6.38
CA MET A 916 18.33 26.94 5.39
C MET A 916 18.01 28.36 5.88
N MET A 917 18.29 29.36 5.05
CA MET A 917 17.91 30.75 5.29
C MET A 917 17.82 31.47 3.93
N LYS A 918 16.71 32.15 3.64
CA LYS A 918 16.59 32.98 2.42
C LYS A 918 17.71 34.03 2.45
N GLU A 919 18.33 34.27 1.29
CA GLU A 919 19.55 35.09 1.07
C GLU A 919 20.91 34.45 1.37
N PHE A 920 20.98 33.29 2.03
CA PHE A 920 22.26 32.63 2.37
C PHE A 920 22.40 31.24 1.73
N ARG A 921 23.61 30.93 1.27
CA ARG A 921 24.09 29.55 1.06
C ARG A 921 24.95 29.15 2.27
N PHE A 922 24.99 27.85 2.59
CA PHE A 922 25.77 27.35 3.71
C PHE A 922 26.82 26.33 3.27
N GLU A 923 27.93 26.27 4.01
CA GLU A 923 28.95 25.22 3.90
C GLU A 923 29.19 24.60 5.30
N PRO A 924 28.98 23.28 5.47
CA PRO A 924 28.32 22.35 4.52
C PRO A 924 26.85 22.72 4.28
N ALA A 925 26.38 22.57 3.03
CA ALA A 925 24.99 22.87 2.64
C ALA A 925 23.98 21.84 3.19
N SER A 926 24.41 20.59 3.27
CA SER A 926 23.81 19.52 4.06
C SER A 926 24.86 18.42 4.29
N GLN A 927 24.67 17.55 5.28
CA GLN A 927 25.58 16.43 5.50
C GLN A 927 24.89 15.28 6.24
N MET A 928 25.34 14.05 5.95
CA MET A 928 25.13 12.88 6.82
C MET A 928 26.17 12.89 7.94
N ILE A 929 25.71 12.80 9.19
CA ILE A 929 26.55 12.67 10.39
C ILE A 929 26.24 11.36 11.10
N THR A 930 27.27 10.72 11.64
CA THR A 930 27.11 9.63 12.61
C THR A 930 27.20 10.22 13.99
N VAL A 931 26.26 9.84 14.85
CA VAL A 931 26.11 10.33 16.22
C VAL A 931 26.24 9.13 17.15
N GLU A 932 27.29 9.12 17.96
CA GLU A 932 27.61 8.04 18.89
C GLU A 932 26.96 8.26 20.26
N GLU A 933 26.90 7.22 21.10
CA GLU A 933 26.25 7.29 22.41
C GLU A 933 26.93 8.29 23.35
N GLY A 934 26.14 9.18 23.97
CA GLY A 934 26.61 10.25 24.85
C GLY A 934 27.48 11.32 24.17
N GLN A 935 27.62 11.28 22.85
CA GLN A 935 28.47 12.19 22.10
C GLN A 935 27.88 13.60 22.07
N ASN A 936 28.71 14.62 22.35
CA ASN A 936 28.38 16.02 22.11
C ASN A 936 29.12 16.52 20.87
N LEU A 937 28.56 16.26 19.69
CA LEU A 937 29.18 16.56 18.41
C LEU A 937 29.02 18.05 18.09
N SER A 938 30.14 18.75 17.88
CA SER A 938 30.17 20.16 17.48
C SER A 938 30.41 20.30 15.98
N ILE A 939 29.50 20.96 15.28
CA ILE A 939 29.57 21.19 13.83
C ILE A 939 29.56 22.69 13.58
N ASP A 940 30.64 23.22 13.00
CA ASP A 940 30.68 24.60 12.52
C ASP A 940 30.13 24.68 11.08
N ILE A 941 29.23 25.62 10.83
CA ILE A 941 28.60 25.88 9.53
C ILE A 941 28.84 27.35 9.17
N THR A 942 29.33 27.61 7.95
CA THR A 942 29.57 28.98 7.45
C THR A 942 28.48 29.37 6.45
N GLY A 943 27.76 30.46 6.72
CA GLY A 943 26.75 31.07 5.86
C GLY A 943 27.33 32.24 5.05
N PHE A 944 27.24 32.13 3.73
CA PHE A 944 27.65 33.16 2.78
C PHE A 944 26.39 33.84 2.23
N LYS A 945 26.30 35.17 2.32
CA LYS A 945 25.16 35.90 1.75
C LYS A 945 25.33 35.98 0.22
N THR A 946 24.38 35.42 -0.52
CA THR A 946 24.44 35.32 -2.00
C THR A 946 23.21 35.87 -2.72
N ALA A 947 22.20 36.34 -1.99
CA ALA A 947 21.14 37.16 -2.52
C ALA A 947 20.85 38.32 -1.55
N TYR A 948 20.10 39.32 -2.00
CA TYR A 948 19.92 40.57 -1.26
C TYR A 948 18.47 41.02 -1.20
N SER A 949 18.14 41.75 -0.14
CA SER A 949 16.82 42.34 0.08
C SER A 949 16.70 43.69 -0.59
N CYS A 950 15.51 43.99 -1.09
CA CYS A 950 15.09 45.34 -1.42
C CYS A 950 14.04 45.84 -0.42
N TYR A 951 14.37 46.92 0.27
CA TYR A 951 13.54 47.60 1.26
C TYR A 951 12.88 48.85 0.66
N GLY A 952 11.58 48.98 0.88
CA GLY A 952 10.78 50.08 0.37
C GLY A 952 9.58 50.41 1.25
N ALA A 953 8.75 51.33 0.77
CA ALA A 953 7.49 51.67 1.40
C ALA A 953 6.44 52.06 0.37
N VAL A 954 5.19 51.67 0.61
CA VAL A 954 4.00 52.16 -0.10
C VAL A 954 3.32 53.20 0.78
N GLN A 955 3.11 54.40 0.24
CA GLN A 955 2.51 55.53 0.94
C GLN A 955 1.36 56.14 0.14
N SER A 956 0.40 56.73 0.83
CA SER A 956 -0.70 57.50 0.22
C SER A 956 -0.17 58.82 -0.35
N LEU A 957 -0.99 59.54 -1.14
CA LEU A 957 -0.65 60.90 -1.58
C LEU A 957 -0.53 61.90 -0.42
N SER A 958 -1.15 61.64 0.73
CA SER A 958 -1.00 62.42 1.96
C SER A 958 0.24 62.03 2.80
N GLY A 959 0.96 60.98 2.40
CA GLY A 959 2.13 60.46 3.13
C GLY A 959 1.79 59.47 4.25
N ASP A 960 0.54 59.02 4.34
CA ASP A 960 0.13 57.95 5.26
C ASP A 960 0.69 56.61 4.80
N ALA A 961 0.88 55.69 5.75
CA ALA A 961 1.19 54.29 5.45
C ALA A 961 0.04 53.60 4.70
N GLU A 962 0.38 52.79 3.69
CA GLU A 962 -0.57 51.89 3.02
C GLU A 962 -0.22 50.44 3.38
N ARG A 963 -0.91 49.93 4.40
CA ARG A 963 -0.83 48.54 4.88
C ARG A 963 -1.53 47.55 3.95
N ASP A 964 -1.19 46.27 4.06
CA ASP A 964 -1.81 45.16 3.32
C ASP A 964 -1.72 45.27 1.77
N VAL A 965 -0.80 46.08 1.24
CA VAL A 965 -0.54 46.24 -0.20
C VAL A 965 0.45 45.18 -0.68
N SER A 966 0.08 44.43 -1.71
CA SER A 966 0.94 43.43 -2.35
C SER A 966 1.95 44.08 -3.32
N VAL A 967 3.25 43.88 -3.09
CA VAL A 967 4.36 44.41 -3.89
C VAL A 967 5.17 43.25 -4.47
N GLU A 968 5.59 43.35 -5.72
CA GLU A 968 6.36 42.30 -6.41
C GLU A 968 7.58 42.86 -7.16
N ALA A 969 8.65 42.05 -7.25
CA ALA A 969 9.85 42.25 -8.05
C ALA A 969 9.89 41.20 -9.17
N VAL A 970 9.72 41.62 -10.43
CA VAL A 970 9.74 40.74 -11.60
C VAL A 970 11.09 40.83 -12.30
N GLY A 971 11.84 39.72 -12.36
CA GLY A 971 13.14 39.64 -13.04
C GLY A 971 13.04 39.88 -14.55
N GLN A 972 14.11 40.37 -15.16
CA GLN A 972 14.16 40.77 -16.57
C GLN A 972 15.24 39.99 -17.35
N ALA A 973 15.03 39.84 -18.67
CA ALA A 973 15.89 39.05 -19.56
C ALA A 973 16.14 37.64 -19.01
N GLU A 974 17.39 37.17 -18.94
CA GLU A 974 17.77 35.83 -18.43
C GLU A 974 17.24 35.55 -17.00
N CYS A 975 16.95 36.60 -16.22
CA CYS A 975 16.41 36.47 -14.86
C CYS A 975 14.87 36.40 -14.81
N SER A 976 14.17 36.31 -15.94
CA SER A 976 12.69 36.35 -15.99
C SER A 976 11.99 35.18 -15.29
N ILE A 977 12.70 34.09 -14.98
CA ILE A 977 12.20 32.97 -14.19
C ILE A 977 12.11 33.27 -12.68
N TYR A 978 12.77 34.34 -12.23
CA TYR A 978 12.79 34.77 -10.83
C TYR A 978 11.81 35.92 -10.61
N SER A 979 10.85 35.73 -9.72
CA SER A 979 9.99 36.79 -9.21
C SER A 979 9.77 36.65 -7.71
N GLU A 980 9.92 37.74 -6.98
CA GLU A 980 9.72 37.80 -5.54
C GLU A 980 8.59 38.76 -5.19
N ASP A 981 7.98 38.58 -4.02
CA ASP A 981 6.81 39.35 -3.60
C ASP A 981 6.65 39.35 -2.08
N THR A 982 5.91 40.34 -1.59
CA THR A 982 5.68 40.62 -0.18
C THR A 982 4.42 41.46 -0.03
N VAL A 983 3.87 41.53 1.17
CA VAL A 983 2.82 42.48 1.57
C VAL A 983 3.42 43.59 2.44
N THR A 984 2.85 44.79 2.46
CA THR A 984 3.29 45.88 3.33
C THR A 984 2.86 45.70 4.79
N ASP A 985 3.74 46.10 5.72
CA ASP A 985 3.48 46.14 7.16
C ASP A 985 2.52 47.28 7.58
N GLU A 986 2.21 47.39 8.88
CA GLU A 986 1.27 48.40 9.38
C GLU A 986 1.77 49.85 9.20
N GLU A 987 3.08 50.04 9.01
CA GLU A 987 3.71 51.31 8.64
C GLU A 987 3.95 51.45 7.11
N GLY A 988 3.37 50.55 6.31
CA GLY A 988 3.41 50.60 4.85
C GLY A 988 4.76 50.17 4.25
N ARG A 989 5.70 49.66 5.03
CA ARG A 989 7.04 49.26 4.56
C ARG A 989 6.99 47.84 3.99
N PHE A 990 7.90 47.52 3.08
CA PHE A 990 8.01 46.20 2.48
C PHE A 990 9.46 45.74 2.33
N ARG A 991 9.69 44.41 2.33
CA ARG A 991 10.99 43.77 2.15
C ARG A 991 10.88 42.64 1.12
N LEU A 992 11.31 42.91 -0.11
CA LEU A 992 11.44 41.90 -1.17
C LEU A 992 12.77 41.16 -0.96
N ARG A 993 12.71 39.93 -0.43
CA ARG A 993 13.87 39.11 -0.06
C ARG A 993 14.40 38.32 -1.26
N GLY A 994 15.68 37.95 -1.24
CA GLY A 994 16.22 36.89 -2.11
C GLY A 994 16.54 37.31 -3.56
N LEU A 995 16.71 38.60 -3.83
CA LEU A 995 17.02 39.09 -5.18
C LEU A 995 18.48 38.75 -5.55
N LEU A 996 18.69 38.17 -6.73
CA LEU A 996 19.99 37.62 -7.14
C LEU A 996 20.93 38.69 -7.71
N PRO A 997 22.24 38.69 -7.35
CA PRO A 997 23.23 39.61 -7.92
C PRO A 997 23.34 39.51 -9.44
N GLY A 998 23.57 40.64 -10.10
CA GLY A 998 23.62 40.75 -11.56
C GLY A 998 22.25 40.68 -12.26
N CYS A 999 21.19 40.26 -11.56
CA CYS A 999 19.84 40.34 -12.08
C CYS A 999 19.27 41.76 -11.98
N ARG A 1000 18.47 42.11 -12.99
CA ARG A 1000 17.68 43.34 -13.05
C ARG A 1000 16.22 43.00 -12.80
N TYR A 1001 15.58 43.71 -11.87
CA TYR A 1001 14.17 43.52 -11.51
C TYR A 1001 13.36 44.79 -11.77
N LEU A 1002 12.05 44.62 -11.99
CA LEU A 1002 11.05 45.69 -11.94
C LEU A 1002 10.21 45.52 -10.67
N ILE A 1003 10.28 46.48 -9.76
CA ILE A 1003 9.45 46.50 -8.54
C ILE A 1003 8.17 47.28 -8.83
N GLN A 1004 7.01 46.66 -8.59
CA GLN A 1004 5.69 47.23 -8.85
C GLN A 1004 4.66 46.77 -7.83
N LEU A 1005 3.49 47.40 -7.80
CA LEU A 1005 2.34 46.82 -7.10
C LEU A 1005 1.77 45.66 -7.92
N ARG A 1006 1.47 44.54 -7.26
CA ARG A 1006 0.86 43.36 -7.89
C ARG A 1006 -0.56 43.66 -8.41
N ALA A 1007 -0.96 43.02 -9.50
CA ALA A 1007 -2.28 43.22 -10.12
C ALA A 1007 -3.47 42.56 -9.36
N GLN A 1008 -3.20 41.64 -8.44
CA GLN A 1008 -4.16 40.94 -7.59
C GLN A 1008 -3.89 41.27 -6.11
N GLY A 1009 -4.96 41.38 -5.30
CA GLY A 1009 -4.89 41.71 -3.86
C GLY A 1009 -4.86 43.21 -3.55
N ASN A 1010 -4.74 44.07 -4.57
CA ASN A 1010 -4.62 45.51 -4.43
C ASN A 1010 -5.89 46.28 -4.85
N ASP A 1011 -7.06 45.64 -4.78
CA ASP A 1011 -8.33 46.15 -5.33
C ASP A 1011 -8.77 47.53 -4.76
N HIS A 1012 -8.22 47.91 -3.61
CA HIS A 1012 -8.43 49.20 -2.94
C HIS A 1012 -7.56 50.34 -3.50
N ILE A 1013 -6.59 50.04 -4.38
CA ILE A 1013 -5.66 50.97 -5.03
C ILE A 1013 -6.01 51.12 -6.51
N GLU A 1014 -6.26 52.36 -6.95
CA GLU A 1014 -6.53 52.69 -8.36
C GLU A 1014 -5.27 52.60 -9.23
N ARG A 1015 -4.13 53.08 -8.71
CA ARG A 1015 -2.85 53.15 -9.42
C ARG A 1015 -1.66 53.46 -8.51
N ALA A 1016 -0.45 53.21 -9.01
CA ALA A 1016 0.83 53.53 -8.36
C ALA A 1016 1.65 54.57 -9.14
N LEU A 1017 2.49 55.34 -8.43
CA LEU A 1017 3.54 56.19 -9.00
C LEU A 1017 4.88 55.97 -8.26
N PRO A 1018 5.97 55.59 -8.96
CA PRO A 1018 6.00 55.14 -10.35
C PRO A 1018 5.19 53.83 -10.52
N GLN A 1019 4.75 53.52 -11.74
CA GLN A 1019 4.05 52.25 -12.02
C GLN A 1019 4.95 51.05 -11.73
N HIS A 1020 6.23 51.16 -12.11
CA HIS A 1020 7.30 50.25 -11.71
C HIS A 1020 8.59 51.04 -11.47
N ARG A 1021 9.46 50.53 -10.59
CA ARG A 1021 10.81 51.05 -10.36
C ARG A 1021 11.82 49.95 -10.67
N SER A 1022 12.67 50.20 -11.66
CA SER A 1022 13.73 49.24 -12.03
C SER A 1022 14.89 49.33 -11.05
N ILE A 1023 15.41 48.18 -10.66
CA ILE A 1023 16.62 48.02 -9.84
C ILE A 1023 17.57 47.01 -10.48
N GLU A 1024 18.85 47.13 -10.17
CA GLU A 1024 19.93 46.21 -10.56
C GLU A 1024 20.65 45.79 -9.28
N VAL A 1025 20.83 44.49 -9.07
CA VAL A 1025 21.26 43.95 -7.77
C VAL A 1025 22.77 43.78 -7.74
N GLY A 1026 23.43 44.50 -6.83
CA GLY A 1026 24.86 44.36 -6.55
C GLY A 1026 25.15 43.35 -5.43
N SER A 1027 26.20 43.60 -4.66
CA SER A 1027 26.61 42.80 -3.50
C SER A 1027 26.16 43.42 -2.15
N THR A 1028 25.05 44.17 -2.15
CA THR A 1028 24.51 44.88 -0.98
C THR A 1028 23.00 45.01 -1.08
N ASP A 1029 22.32 45.07 0.07
CA ASP A 1029 20.88 45.32 0.15
C ASP A 1029 20.49 46.70 -0.40
N ILE A 1030 19.31 46.78 -1.02
CA ILE A 1030 18.79 47.97 -1.71
C ILE A 1030 17.78 48.66 -0.79
N VAL A 1031 17.86 49.97 -0.62
CA VAL A 1031 17.01 50.73 0.30
C VAL A 1031 16.36 51.96 -0.36
N GLY A 1032 15.23 52.41 0.18
CA GLY A 1032 14.53 53.62 -0.28
C GLY A 1032 13.72 53.43 -1.56
N VAL A 1033 13.14 52.24 -1.78
CA VAL A 1033 12.20 51.98 -2.89
C VAL A 1033 10.78 52.39 -2.52
N ASN A 1034 10.54 53.71 -2.56
CA ASN A 1034 9.23 54.28 -2.25
C ASN A 1034 8.30 54.21 -3.48
N ILE A 1035 7.02 53.90 -3.23
CA ILE A 1035 5.91 53.85 -4.20
C ILE A 1035 4.76 54.67 -3.61
N ILE A 1036 4.17 55.57 -4.40
CA ILE A 1036 2.97 56.33 -3.99
C ILE A 1036 1.74 55.63 -4.57
N ALA A 1037 0.89 55.10 -3.70
CA ALA A 1037 -0.38 54.49 -4.08
C ALA A 1037 -1.52 55.52 -4.03
N PHE A 1038 -2.48 55.37 -4.95
CA PHE A 1038 -3.68 56.18 -5.03
C PHE A 1038 -4.88 55.32 -4.65
N ARG A 1039 -5.41 55.51 -3.43
CA ARG A 1039 -6.64 54.84 -2.97
C ARG A 1039 -7.80 55.12 -3.94
N GLN A 1040 -8.60 54.11 -4.22
CA GLN A 1040 -9.79 54.25 -5.05
C GLN A 1040 -10.87 55.08 -4.32
N ILE A 1041 -11.29 56.21 -4.90
CA ILE A 1041 -12.34 57.06 -4.29
C ILE A 1041 -13.70 56.40 -4.50
N ASN A 1042 -14.15 55.66 -3.48
CA ASN A 1042 -15.44 54.94 -3.45
C ASN A 1042 -16.55 55.69 -2.72
N GLN A 1043 -16.59 57.01 -2.85
CA GLN A 1043 -17.65 57.88 -2.30
C GLN A 1043 -18.43 58.59 -3.40
N PHE A 1044 -19.71 58.84 -3.14
CA PHE A 1044 -20.67 59.49 -4.03
C PHE A 1044 -21.42 60.62 -3.32
N ASP A 1045 -21.24 61.86 -3.77
CA ASP A 1045 -21.85 63.05 -3.16
C ASP A 1045 -23.29 63.27 -3.64
N LEU A 1046 -24.27 63.20 -2.73
CA LEU A 1046 -25.66 63.52 -3.02
C LEU A 1046 -26.07 64.89 -2.46
N SER A 1047 -26.49 65.77 -3.36
CA SER A 1047 -27.01 67.11 -3.03
C SER A 1047 -28.30 67.40 -3.79
N GLY A 1048 -28.99 68.49 -3.45
CA GLY A 1048 -30.17 68.88 -4.17
C GLY A 1048 -30.85 70.14 -3.65
N ASN A 1049 -31.86 70.58 -4.39
CA ASN A 1049 -32.66 71.75 -4.03
C ASN A 1049 -34.15 71.51 -4.28
N ILE A 1050 -34.98 72.32 -3.63
CA ILE A 1050 -36.44 72.22 -3.67
C ILE A 1050 -37.05 73.53 -4.14
N ILE A 1051 -37.89 73.43 -5.17
CA ILE A 1051 -38.64 74.55 -5.73
C ILE A 1051 -40.06 74.50 -5.12
N THR A 1052 -40.37 75.45 -4.25
CA THR A 1052 -41.66 75.62 -3.56
C THR A 1052 -41.79 77.05 -3.03
N SER A 1053 -42.99 77.47 -2.59
CA SER A 1053 -43.14 78.73 -1.84
C SER A 1053 -42.60 78.59 -0.42
N SER A 1054 -41.99 79.66 0.10
CA SER A 1054 -41.29 79.65 1.39
C SER A 1054 -42.17 79.32 2.60
N GLU A 1055 -43.48 79.54 2.48
CA GLU A 1055 -44.50 79.18 3.47
C GLU A 1055 -44.64 77.65 3.66
N HIS A 1056 -44.22 76.84 2.68
CA HIS A 1056 -44.33 75.38 2.71
C HIS A 1056 -43.03 74.67 3.10
N LEU A 1057 -41.87 75.34 3.00
CA LEU A 1057 -40.57 74.76 3.40
C LEU A 1057 -40.53 74.14 4.80
N PRO A 1058 -41.15 74.73 5.86
CA PRO A 1058 -41.14 74.13 7.20
C PRO A 1058 -41.91 72.81 7.29
N THR A 1059 -42.76 72.50 6.30
CA THR A 1059 -43.54 71.26 6.23
C THR A 1059 -42.79 70.13 5.53
N LEU A 1060 -41.64 70.41 4.91
CA LEU A 1060 -40.93 69.49 4.01
C LEU A 1060 -39.71 68.83 4.64
N SER A 1061 -39.57 67.54 4.35
CA SER A 1061 -38.36 66.76 4.61
C SER A 1061 -38.06 65.84 3.42
N VAL A 1062 -36.80 65.77 3.03
CA VAL A 1062 -36.31 64.87 1.99
C VAL A 1062 -35.78 63.61 2.65
N LYS A 1063 -36.17 62.44 2.14
CA LYS A 1063 -35.72 61.15 2.65
C LYS A 1063 -35.04 60.35 1.56
N LEU A 1064 -33.91 59.76 1.90
CA LEU A 1064 -33.14 58.88 1.02
C LEU A 1064 -33.37 57.43 1.43
N TYR A 1065 -33.67 56.58 0.46
CA TYR A 1065 -33.89 55.15 0.61
C TYR A 1065 -32.99 54.37 -0.35
N LYS A 1066 -32.71 53.10 -0.05
CA LYS A 1066 -32.15 52.16 -1.03
C LYS A 1066 -33.32 51.46 -1.75
N SER A 1067 -33.19 51.13 -3.04
CA SER A 1067 -34.33 50.67 -3.84
C SER A 1067 -34.91 49.32 -3.42
N ASP A 1068 -34.13 48.51 -2.70
CA ASP A 1068 -34.49 47.23 -2.09
C ASP A 1068 -35.27 47.39 -0.76
N ASN A 1069 -35.16 48.54 -0.08
CA ASN A 1069 -35.75 48.79 1.24
C ASN A 1069 -36.35 50.20 1.32
N LEU A 1070 -37.55 50.37 0.73
CA LEU A 1070 -38.30 51.63 0.73
C LEU A 1070 -39.07 51.90 2.04
N ASP A 1071 -39.10 50.95 2.98
CA ASP A 1071 -39.77 51.14 4.28
C ASP A 1071 -38.89 51.94 5.26
N ASN A 1072 -37.56 51.79 5.18
CA ASN A 1072 -36.61 52.41 6.12
C ASN A 1072 -35.72 53.44 5.40
N PRO A 1073 -35.82 54.75 5.72
CA PRO A 1073 -34.93 55.75 5.14
C PRO A 1073 -33.51 55.62 5.72
N ILE A 1074 -32.51 55.62 4.84
CA ILE A 1074 -31.08 55.69 5.19
C ILE A 1074 -30.81 57.01 5.93
N ASN A 1075 -31.36 58.10 5.41
CA ASN A 1075 -31.18 59.45 5.94
C ASN A 1075 -32.43 60.31 5.69
N SER A 1076 -32.63 61.35 6.50
CA SER A 1076 -33.78 62.27 6.42
C SER A 1076 -33.35 63.71 6.75
N VAL A 1077 -33.51 64.62 5.79
CA VAL A 1077 -33.13 66.04 5.93
C VAL A 1077 -34.39 66.92 5.90
N SER A 1078 -34.72 67.56 7.01
CA SER A 1078 -35.81 68.54 7.10
C SER A 1078 -35.34 69.91 6.58
N LEU A 1079 -36.11 70.54 5.69
CA LEU A 1079 -35.68 71.78 5.02
C LEU A 1079 -35.71 73.01 5.95
N GLY A 1080 -36.75 73.13 6.79
CA GLY A 1080 -36.96 74.28 7.67
C GLY A 1080 -37.24 75.56 6.86
N GLN A 1081 -36.19 76.33 6.56
CA GLN A 1081 -36.25 77.52 5.69
C GLN A 1081 -35.29 77.44 4.49
N SER A 1082 -34.53 76.35 4.36
CA SER A 1082 -33.57 76.15 3.26
C SER A 1082 -34.26 75.62 2.00
N LEU A 1083 -33.94 76.20 0.85
CA LEU A 1083 -34.26 75.62 -0.46
C LEU A 1083 -33.27 74.51 -0.86
N PHE A 1084 -32.17 74.31 -0.13
CA PHE A 1084 -31.11 73.34 -0.43
C PHE A 1084 -31.00 72.25 0.65
N PHE A 1085 -30.66 71.03 0.23
CA PHE A 1085 -30.35 69.89 1.07
C PHE A 1085 -29.12 69.14 0.55
N HIS A 1086 -28.39 68.51 1.46
CA HIS A 1086 -27.25 67.65 1.16
C HIS A 1086 -27.28 66.47 2.11
N PHE A 1087 -26.96 65.29 1.59
CA PHE A 1087 -26.84 64.05 2.35
C PHE A 1087 -25.37 63.72 2.57
N PRO A 1088 -25.01 63.02 3.66
CA PRO A 1088 -23.66 62.45 3.79
C PRO A 1088 -23.30 61.63 2.55
N PRO A 1089 -22.00 61.57 2.17
CA PRO A 1089 -21.56 60.77 1.03
C PRO A 1089 -22.02 59.32 1.15
N LEU A 1090 -22.43 58.75 0.01
CA LEU A 1090 -22.83 57.35 -0.12
C LEU A 1090 -21.65 56.52 -0.62
N ASP A 1091 -21.69 55.21 -0.38
CA ASP A 1091 -20.75 54.28 -1.01
C ASP A 1091 -20.96 54.26 -2.52
N ARG A 1092 -19.87 54.20 -3.28
CA ARG A 1092 -19.88 54.12 -4.76
C ARG A 1092 -20.04 52.67 -5.24
N ASP A 1093 -21.04 51.99 -4.68
CA ASP A 1093 -21.33 50.56 -4.87
C ASP A 1093 -22.03 50.23 -6.21
N GLY A 1094 -22.54 51.24 -6.91
CA GLY A 1094 -23.34 51.12 -8.13
C GLY A 1094 -24.84 50.88 -7.89
N GLU A 1095 -25.27 50.72 -6.64
CA GLU A 1095 -26.65 50.41 -6.27
C GLU A 1095 -27.62 51.55 -6.61
N THR A 1096 -28.92 51.21 -6.68
CA THR A 1096 -29.98 52.18 -6.93
C THR A 1096 -30.56 52.72 -5.63
N TYR A 1097 -30.62 54.04 -5.53
CA TYR A 1097 -31.20 54.78 -4.42
C TYR A 1097 -32.43 55.56 -4.88
N VAL A 1098 -33.37 55.80 -3.97
CA VAL A 1098 -34.61 56.54 -4.22
C VAL A 1098 -34.71 57.70 -3.24
N LEU A 1099 -34.70 58.91 -3.79
CA LEU A 1099 -34.91 60.15 -3.04
C LEU A 1099 -36.40 60.50 -3.08
N MET A 1100 -37.06 60.57 -1.92
CA MET A 1100 -38.49 60.87 -1.80
C MET A 1100 -38.74 62.13 -0.97
N LEU A 1101 -39.57 63.04 -1.47
CA LEU A 1101 -40.05 64.18 -0.68
C LEU A 1101 -41.19 63.73 0.26
N HIS A 1102 -41.19 64.22 1.49
CA HIS A 1102 -42.31 64.11 2.42
C HIS A 1102 -42.78 65.50 2.84
N SER A 1103 -44.10 65.68 2.92
CA SER A 1103 -44.74 66.89 3.47
C SER A 1103 -45.70 66.54 4.60
N THR A 1104 -45.77 67.39 5.62
CA THR A 1104 -46.78 67.35 6.68
C THR A 1104 -48.07 68.12 6.35
N LEU A 1105 -48.19 68.72 5.15
CA LEU A 1105 -49.42 69.37 4.69
C LEU A 1105 -50.59 68.38 4.56
N SER A 1106 -51.80 68.84 4.90
CA SER A 1106 -52.98 67.98 4.82
C SER A 1106 -53.48 67.77 3.39
N ARG A 1107 -53.50 66.51 2.96
CA ARG A 1107 -54.10 66.06 1.68
C ARG A 1107 -55.62 66.31 1.56
N SER A 1108 -56.30 66.65 2.66
CA SER A 1108 -57.71 67.07 2.65
C SER A 1108 -57.89 68.55 2.30
N GLN A 1109 -56.86 69.38 2.49
CA GLN A 1109 -56.91 70.83 2.23
C GLN A 1109 -56.08 71.24 1.01
N TYR A 1110 -55.10 70.43 0.61
CA TYR A 1110 -54.23 70.66 -0.53
C TYR A 1110 -54.17 69.40 -1.40
N ASP A 1111 -54.04 69.59 -2.72
CA ASP A 1111 -53.63 68.56 -3.65
C ASP A 1111 -52.16 68.75 -4.00
N PHE A 1112 -51.39 67.68 -3.82
CA PHE A 1112 -49.95 67.69 -4.09
C PHE A 1112 -49.45 66.28 -4.42
N SER A 1113 -48.65 66.19 -5.48
CA SER A 1113 -47.70 65.11 -5.66
C SER A 1113 -46.52 65.30 -4.71
N LEU A 1114 -45.94 64.19 -4.26
CA LEU A 1114 -44.62 64.20 -3.65
C LEU A 1114 -43.66 63.62 -4.70
N PRO A 1115 -42.69 64.40 -5.22
CA PRO A 1115 -41.74 63.90 -6.19
C PRO A 1115 -40.84 62.83 -5.55
N GLN A 1116 -40.57 61.78 -6.32
CA GLN A 1116 -39.55 60.77 -6.05
C GLN A 1116 -38.60 60.69 -7.25
N VAL A 1117 -37.30 60.54 -6.99
CA VAL A 1117 -36.26 60.44 -8.03
C VAL A 1117 -35.33 59.27 -7.69
N SER A 1118 -35.23 58.31 -8.60
CA SER A 1118 -34.25 57.23 -8.51
C SER A 1118 -32.95 57.61 -9.20
N PHE A 1119 -31.81 57.21 -8.64
CA PHE A 1119 -30.48 57.39 -9.22
C PHE A 1119 -29.58 56.23 -8.79
N THR A 1120 -28.47 56.01 -9.51
CA THR A 1120 -27.44 55.04 -9.12
C THR A 1120 -26.20 55.74 -8.56
N SER A 1121 -25.50 55.11 -7.62
CA SER A 1121 -24.23 55.58 -7.05
C SER A 1121 -23.03 55.43 -7.99
N THR A 1122 -23.23 55.05 -9.26
CA THR A 1122 -22.19 54.82 -10.30
C THR A 1122 -21.34 56.05 -10.72
N GLY A 1123 -21.54 57.21 -10.11
CA GLY A 1123 -20.82 58.45 -10.42
C GLY A 1123 -19.87 58.89 -9.31
N TYR A 1124 -19.58 60.19 -9.25
CA TYR A 1124 -18.90 60.83 -8.11
C TYR A 1124 -19.78 61.85 -7.38
N HIS A 1125 -20.74 62.49 -8.08
CA HIS A 1125 -21.76 63.32 -7.45
C HIS A 1125 -23.08 63.26 -8.22
N LYS A 1126 -24.17 63.63 -7.55
CA LYS A 1126 -25.46 63.94 -8.16
C LYS A 1126 -26.13 65.10 -7.42
N HIS A 1127 -26.55 66.12 -8.18
CA HIS A 1127 -27.47 67.14 -7.70
C HIS A 1127 -28.90 66.85 -8.19
N ILE A 1128 -29.89 66.87 -7.30
CA ILE A 1128 -31.30 66.56 -7.61
C ILE A 1128 -32.22 67.73 -7.26
N THR A 1129 -32.95 68.25 -8.25
CA THR A 1129 -33.99 69.26 -8.04
C THR A 1129 -35.36 68.59 -7.88
N LEU A 1130 -36.02 68.84 -6.75
CA LEU A 1130 -37.40 68.41 -6.48
C LEU A 1130 -38.34 69.62 -6.55
N THR A 1131 -39.57 69.46 -7.04
CA THR A 1131 -40.55 70.55 -7.13
C THR A 1131 -41.80 70.19 -6.32
N PHE A 1132 -42.26 71.13 -5.49
CA PHE A 1132 -43.41 70.93 -4.61
C PHE A 1132 -44.31 72.16 -4.62
N ASN A 1133 -45.33 72.13 -5.48
CA ASN A 1133 -46.31 73.21 -5.62
C ASN A 1133 -47.69 72.66 -5.19
N PRO A 1134 -48.07 72.77 -3.90
CA PRO A 1134 -49.32 72.23 -3.40
C PRO A 1134 -50.49 73.15 -3.73
N ASN A 1135 -51.40 72.70 -4.59
CA ASN A 1135 -52.59 73.47 -4.96
C ASN A 1135 -53.64 73.34 -3.85
N ARG A 1136 -54.05 74.43 -3.22
CA ARG A 1136 -55.11 74.39 -2.20
C ARG A 1136 -56.44 73.92 -2.84
N LYS A 1137 -57.08 72.91 -2.24
CA LYS A 1137 -58.37 72.38 -2.68
C LYS A 1137 -59.47 73.41 -2.40
N VAL A 1138 -59.85 74.15 -3.43
CA VAL A 1138 -61.13 74.86 -3.50
C VAL A 1138 -62.22 73.79 -3.69
N PRO A 1139 -63.40 73.88 -3.05
CA PRO A 1139 -64.49 72.94 -3.32
C PRO A 1139 -64.93 73.05 -4.78
N ASP A 1140 -65.02 71.92 -5.48
CA ASP A 1140 -65.35 71.86 -6.90
C ASP A 1140 -66.73 72.47 -7.20
N GLN A 1141 -66.75 73.34 -8.21
CA GLN A 1141 -67.94 73.78 -8.92
C GLN A 1141 -67.57 73.76 -10.41
N ASP A 1142 -68.36 73.04 -11.22
CA ASP A 1142 -67.96 72.63 -12.57
C ASP A 1142 -67.64 73.76 -13.56
N VAL A 1143 -66.77 73.50 -14.55
CA VAL A 1143 -67.08 73.53 -16.01
C VAL A 1143 -65.84 73.27 -16.90
N ALA A 1144 -66.09 72.78 -18.12
CA ALA A 1144 -65.17 72.09 -19.03
C ALA A 1144 -64.08 72.90 -19.78
N GLN A 1145 -62.90 72.26 -19.87
CA GLN A 1145 -62.00 72.03 -21.03
C GLN A 1145 -61.97 72.95 -22.28
N GLY A 1146 -60.74 73.20 -22.76
CA GLY A 1146 -60.36 73.42 -24.17
C GLY A 1146 -59.08 74.27 -24.33
N SER A 1147 -58.31 74.27 -25.44
CA SER A 1147 -58.15 73.31 -26.55
C SER A 1147 -56.92 73.71 -27.39
N TYR A 1148 -55.91 72.84 -27.57
CA TYR A 1148 -54.66 73.19 -28.31
C TYR A 1148 -54.18 72.16 -29.36
N ILE A 1149 -54.92 71.07 -29.60
CA ILE A 1149 -54.49 69.95 -30.47
C ILE A 1149 -54.77 70.19 -31.98
N ALA A 1150 -55.45 71.29 -32.34
CA ALA A 1150 -55.95 71.52 -33.71
C ALA A 1150 -54.88 71.85 -34.78
N LEU A 1151 -53.72 72.40 -34.39
CA LEU A 1151 -52.72 72.93 -35.34
C LEU A 1151 -51.85 71.85 -36.02
N PRO A 1152 -51.34 70.81 -35.32
CA PRO A 1152 -50.61 69.72 -35.98
C PRO A 1152 -51.52 68.87 -36.88
N LEU A 1153 -52.77 68.65 -36.47
CA LEU A 1153 -53.74 67.79 -37.16
C LEU A 1153 -54.20 68.38 -38.50
N THR A 1154 -54.30 69.70 -38.61
CA THR A 1154 -54.66 70.39 -39.87
C THR A 1154 -53.52 70.34 -40.90
N LEU A 1155 -52.26 70.38 -40.48
CA LEU A 1155 -51.11 70.21 -41.39
C LEU A 1155 -51.03 68.77 -41.94
N LEU A 1156 -51.31 67.77 -41.10
CA LEU A 1156 -51.36 66.35 -41.50
C LEU A 1156 -52.47 66.07 -42.52
N LEU A 1157 -53.65 66.69 -42.36
CA LEU A 1157 -54.76 66.58 -43.31
C LEU A 1157 -54.45 67.23 -44.68
N LEU A 1158 -53.74 68.35 -44.70
CA LEU A 1158 -53.31 69.00 -45.95
C LEU A 1158 -52.30 68.14 -46.73
N LEU A 1159 -51.37 67.49 -46.03
CA LEU A 1159 -50.42 66.54 -46.64
C LEU A 1159 -51.12 65.29 -47.21
N ALA A 1160 -52.16 64.79 -46.55
CA ALA A 1160 -52.98 63.68 -47.06
C ALA A 1160 -53.78 64.08 -48.32
N ALA A 1161 -54.29 65.32 -48.38
CA ALA A 1161 -55.05 65.82 -49.52
C ALA A 1161 -54.20 66.02 -50.79
N TYR A 1162 -52.92 66.38 -50.65
CA TYR A 1162 -52.05 66.71 -51.80
C TYR A 1162 -51.65 65.49 -52.66
N ASN A 1163 -51.79 64.26 -52.16
CA ASN A 1163 -51.32 63.03 -52.84
C ASN A 1163 -52.44 62.01 -53.12
N HIS A 1164 -53.69 62.48 -53.16
CA HIS A 1164 -54.91 61.67 -53.06
C HIS A 1164 -55.13 60.66 -54.22
N GLU A 1165 -54.51 60.84 -55.39
CA GLU A 1165 -54.69 59.92 -56.54
C GLU A 1165 -53.70 58.74 -56.58
N LYS A 1166 -52.66 58.68 -55.71
CA LYS A 1166 -51.66 57.59 -55.73
C LYS A 1166 -51.60 56.70 -54.49
N VAL A 1167 -52.47 56.91 -53.50
CA VAL A 1167 -52.53 56.08 -52.27
C VAL A 1167 -53.88 55.36 -52.10
N HIS A 1168 -54.73 55.33 -53.13
CA HIS A 1168 -56.02 54.63 -53.08
C HIS A 1168 -55.89 53.09 -53.20
N TYR A 1169 -54.79 52.57 -53.78
CA TYR A 1169 -54.73 51.18 -54.27
C TYR A 1169 -53.90 50.18 -53.46
N LEU A 1170 -53.47 50.50 -52.22
CA LEU A 1170 -52.60 49.60 -51.43
C LEU A 1170 -52.95 49.42 -49.94
N LEU A 1171 -54.05 50.00 -49.43
CA LEU A 1171 -54.46 49.89 -48.01
C LEU A 1171 -55.88 49.33 -47.84
N LEU A 1172 -56.16 48.22 -48.52
CA LEU A 1172 -57.43 47.47 -48.43
C LEU A 1172 -57.31 45.97 -48.01
N PRO A 1173 -56.12 45.42 -47.68
CA PRO A 1173 -56.03 44.12 -46.99
C PRO A 1173 -55.36 44.19 -45.60
N LEU A 1174 -55.47 45.31 -44.87
CA LEU A 1174 -54.96 45.43 -43.48
C LEU A 1174 -56.03 45.90 -42.48
N TYR A 1175 -57.29 45.48 -42.70
CA TYR A 1175 -58.45 45.76 -41.85
C TYR A 1175 -58.50 44.92 -40.55
N TYR A 1176 -57.60 43.93 -40.38
CA TYR A 1176 -57.48 43.12 -39.16
C TYR A 1176 -56.05 43.21 -38.60
N GLY A 1177 -55.83 44.17 -37.71
CA GLY A 1177 -54.48 44.53 -37.26
C GLY A 1177 -54.39 45.38 -35.99
N ILE A 1178 -54.99 44.90 -34.88
CA ILE A 1178 -54.72 45.32 -33.48
C ILE A 1178 -55.19 46.74 -33.09
N SER A 1179 -56.09 46.81 -32.11
CA SER A 1179 -56.46 48.05 -31.40
C SER A 1179 -56.41 47.88 -29.87
N LEU A 1180 -55.62 48.74 -29.21
CA LEU A 1180 -55.59 49.13 -27.79
C LEU A 1180 -55.94 48.13 -26.66
N VAL A 1181 -54.89 47.81 -25.89
CA VAL A 1181 -54.84 47.85 -24.41
C VAL A 1181 -55.37 49.22 -23.90
N SER A 1182 -56.10 49.40 -22.77
CA SER A 1182 -56.74 48.47 -21.81
C SER A 1182 -57.74 49.23 -20.89
N ARG A 1183 -58.60 48.47 -20.18
CA ARG A 1183 -59.35 48.72 -18.90
C ARG A 1183 -60.58 47.76 -18.90
N LEU A 1184 -61.16 47.27 -17.81
CA LEU A 1184 -60.90 47.40 -16.36
C LEU A 1184 -61.35 46.11 -15.61
N GLN A 1185 -61.37 46.15 -14.27
CA GLN A 1185 -61.70 45.06 -13.33
C GLN A 1185 -63.03 44.32 -13.60
N GLY A 1186 -63.09 43.04 -13.25
CA GLY A 1186 -64.31 42.20 -13.32
C GLY A 1186 -65.02 41.97 -11.97
N VAL A 1187 -66.18 41.30 -12.01
CA VAL A 1187 -67.02 40.92 -10.85
C VAL A 1187 -67.71 39.55 -11.08
N ARG A 1188 -68.25 38.95 -10.01
CA ARG A 1188 -68.97 37.64 -9.95
C ARG A 1188 -70.37 37.75 -10.65
N SER A 1189 -71.21 36.73 -10.86
CA SER A 1189 -71.33 35.34 -10.33
C SER A 1189 -72.33 34.53 -11.20
N LEU A 1190 -72.36 33.19 -11.05
CA LEU A 1190 -73.50 32.21 -11.11
C LEU A 1190 -74.77 32.49 -11.96
N SER A 1191 -75.47 31.52 -12.57
CA SER A 1191 -75.28 30.06 -12.82
C SER A 1191 -76.58 29.47 -13.43
N GLN A 1192 -76.54 28.45 -14.30
CA GLN A 1192 -77.39 27.22 -14.21
C GLN A 1192 -77.26 26.23 -15.41
N ALA A 1193 -77.56 24.96 -15.11
CA ALA A 1193 -78.18 23.90 -15.92
C ALA A 1193 -77.67 23.50 -17.33
N GLY A 1194 -77.41 22.18 -17.48
CA GLY A 1194 -77.57 21.39 -18.72
C GLY A 1194 -76.50 21.55 -19.83
N GLY A 1195 -76.19 20.54 -20.62
CA GLY A 1195 -76.64 19.13 -20.62
C GLY A 1195 -76.33 18.47 -21.97
N ASP A 1196 -75.93 17.18 -21.94
CA ASP A 1196 -75.54 16.33 -23.08
C ASP A 1196 -74.28 16.75 -23.88
N ASN A 1197 -73.25 15.91 -24.09
CA ASN A 1197 -73.15 14.52 -24.63
C ASN A 1197 -73.26 14.49 -26.17
N ALA A 1198 -72.39 13.83 -26.93
CA ALA A 1198 -71.11 13.11 -26.66
C ALA A 1198 -70.14 13.44 -27.84
N ALA A 1199 -68.97 12.84 -28.13
CA ALA A 1199 -68.23 11.62 -27.78
C ALA A 1199 -66.75 11.85 -28.22
N LEU A 1200 -65.69 11.03 -28.09
CA LEU A 1200 -65.14 9.89 -27.30
C LEU A 1200 -63.70 9.72 -27.90
N ASP A 1201 -62.63 9.22 -27.30
CA ASP A 1201 -62.24 8.83 -25.92
C ASP A 1201 -60.70 8.56 -25.92
N GLU A 1202 -59.92 8.51 -24.84
CA GLU A 1202 -60.17 8.83 -23.42
C GLU A 1202 -58.84 9.08 -22.65
N ALA A 1203 -58.96 9.65 -21.44
CA ALA A 1203 -58.24 9.26 -20.21
C ALA A 1203 -56.72 9.45 -20.02
N LYS A 1204 -56.21 9.71 -18.80
CA LYS A 1204 -56.77 10.18 -17.50
C LYS A 1204 -55.58 10.89 -16.78
N ARG A 1205 -55.71 12.12 -16.24
CA ARG A 1205 -56.32 12.50 -14.93
C ARG A 1205 -55.73 11.79 -13.71
N GLN A 1206 -55.58 12.37 -12.51
CA GLN A 1206 -55.50 13.76 -12.00
C GLN A 1206 -55.34 13.70 -10.44
N ALA A 1207 -55.25 14.87 -9.77
CA ALA A 1207 -55.79 15.17 -8.41
C ALA A 1207 -54.98 14.79 -7.12
N LYS A 1208 -55.24 15.33 -5.89
CA LYS A 1208 -55.80 16.63 -5.39
C LYS A 1208 -55.96 16.61 -3.83
N ARG A 1209 -55.66 17.71 -3.10
CA ARG A 1209 -56.03 18.01 -1.67
C ARG A 1209 -55.37 17.09 -0.59
N GLN A 1210 -55.41 17.34 0.74
CA GLN A 1210 -56.07 18.37 1.59
C GLN A 1210 -55.28 18.75 2.89
N LYS A 1211 -55.83 19.69 3.68
CA LYS A 1211 -55.47 20.10 5.07
C LYS A 1211 -55.49 18.90 6.07
N THR A 1212 -54.85 18.87 7.25
CA THR A 1212 -55.10 19.73 8.47
C THR A 1212 -54.08 19.54 9.64
N ARG A 1213 -53.91 20.57 10.49
CA ARG A 1213 -53.49 20.55 11.93
C ARG A 1213 -54.69 20.08 12.82
N PRO A 1214 -54.55 19.46 14.04
CA PRO A 1214 -54.07 20.16 15.27
C PRO A 1214 -53.46 19.34 16.47
N TRP A 1215 -52.85 20.08 17.42
CA TRP A 1215 -52.81 20.03 18.93
C TRP A 1215 -53.37 18.81 19.74
N VAL A 1216 -52.94 18.53 21.00
CA VAL A 1216 -53.37 19.23 22.26
C VAL A 1216 -52.60 18.82 23.56
N LEU A 1217 -52.19 19.83 24.35
CA LEU A 1217 -51.96 20.03 25.83
C LEU A 1217 -51.30 19.03 26.83
N TRP A 1218 -50.73 19.66 27.88
CA TRP A 1218 -50.12 19.16 29.14
C TRP A 1218 -51.06 18.54 30.22
N LYS A 1219 -50.47 17.75 31.15
CA LYS A 1219 -50.63 17.88 32.64
C LYS A 1219 -49.73 16.90 33.47
N GLY A 1220 -49.35 17.28 34.71
CA GLY A 1220 -49.39 16.34 35.86
C GLY A 1220 -48.14 16.00 36.72
N LEU A 1221 -47.73 16.89 37.63
CA LEU A 1221 -47.16 16.71 39.01
C LEU A 1221 -46.30 15.47 39.45
N TRP A 1222 -45.20 15.79 40.15
CA TRP A 1222 -44.62 15.13 41.38
C TRP A 1222 -44.08 13.68 41.22
N LYS A 1223 -43.07 13.16 41.93
CA LYS A 1223 -42.04 13.57 42.96
C LYS A 1223 -41.02 12.40 43.03
N THR A 1224 -39.82 12.38 43.65
CA THR A 1224 -38.95 13.27 44.49
C THR A 1224 -37.50 12.73 44.32
N GLY A 1225 -36.39 13.42 44.61
CA GLY A 1225 -36.18 14.82 44.99
C GLY A 1225 -34.75 15.10 45.48
N CYS A 1226 -34.42 16.40 45.65
CA CYS A 1226 -33.32 16.98 46.45
C CYS A 1226 -31.86 16.71 46.00
N VAL A 1227 -30.90 17.64 46.10
CA VAL A 1227 -30.85 19.09 46.44
C VAL A 1227 -29.58 19.63 45.73
N VAL A 1228 -29.56 20.67 44.89
CA VAL A 1228 -29.85 22.12 45.06
C VAL A 1228 -28.63 22.95 45.55
N LEU A 1229 -27.95 23.58 44.56
CA LEU A 1229 -27.38 24.97 44.55
C LEU A 1229 -26.29 25.36 45.59
N PHE A 1230 -25.56 26.49 45.50
CA PHE A 1230 -25.73 27.75 44.73
C PHE A 1230 -24.39 28.31 44.19
N CYS A 1231 -24.46 29.40 43.42
CA CYS A 1231 -23.33 30.15 42.80
C CYS A 1231 -22.44 30.92 43.80
N GLY A 1232 -21.15 31.09 43.47
CA GLY A 1232 -20.20 31.96 44.19
C GLY A 1232 -18.92 32.23 43.38
N THR A 1233 -18.81 33.43 42.80
CA THR A 1233 -17.59 34.00 42.19
C THR A 1233 -17.01 35.07 43.14
N PRO A 1234 -15.78 35.64 42.95
CA PRO A 1234 -14.82 35.48 41.85
C PRO A 1234 -13.34 35.30 42.28
N TRP A 1235 -12.41 35.46 41.32
CA TRP A 1235 -11.00 35.89 41.44
C TRP A 1235 -9.89 34.89 41.87
N SER A 1236 -8.86 34.81 41.02
CA SER A 1236 -7.41 34.74 41.33
C SER A 1236 -6.86 33.48 42.03
N ILE A 1237 -5.63 33.02 41.76
CA ILE A 1237 -4.58 33.38 40.77
C ILE A 1237 -3.73 32.11 40.51
N CYS A 1238 -2.90 32.12 39.46
CA CYS A 1238 -1.79 31.19 39.08
C CYS A 1238 -1.47 29.96 39.98
N ILE A 1239 -1.10 28.81 39.41
CA ILE A 1239 -0.40 28.59 38.13
C ILE A 1239 -1.23 27.69 37.21
#